data_AF-A0A2R4CFV6-F1
#
_entry.id   AF-A0A2R4CFV6-F1
#
_cell.length_a   1.000
_cell.length_b   1.000
_cell.length_c   1.000
_cell.angle_alpha   90.00
_cell.angle_beta   90.00
_cell.angle_gamma   90.00
#
_symmetry.space_group_name_H-M   'P 1'
#
loop_
_entity.id
_entity.type
_entity.pdbx_description
1 polymer ?
#
loop_
_entity_poly.entity_id
_entity_poly.type
_entity_poly.pdbx_seq_one_letter_code
_entity_poly.pdbx_strand_id
1 'polypeptide(L)'
;MRTAKKSGDIHMHSNYSDQCRRLVFAMLALLVMVFVQPAKGADYTAGVAVVDAKAVLWFQGAAITQSIAHYNVDGGSQQNVVMTYNGARARYELAVPASAGRTVNHSFTYTKAGLAYDTPWGFSVVGPANPTVDAPVFTPAPGNYTFTQNVTLASATAGATIRYTVDGSNPTASSALYGGAIVVTAPGKTIKAVAVKDGVMSPVATAVYQVGPAGLVHGVVEDGATARIWNKPPTTPSTNIVHYFVTTKAGVKGAQRDENMVYDQVAQRWNGPTISPIAAESKISYFFTYTSASGGNTDSAWFDYTLCGDGACPSAVPKPVFNPAVGGKVAVGTQVTLGLGTGAAAGTRIYYTLDGKPPTAASRLYSGTPLTIDSAMTVSAIAIQPDGQASRPASLTFDVATICDTQPRQCPVAAPTFSHASGTYASRIAVNMLTETTGATVHYTTDGSMPIATSPQFNGAVWFSIDPVKGDRYTLKAIATKDGRDSPVVSADYKISSNAESPWDGKTVFNIENGTGGKYRDDQIYWFIIGKDWATGQFVRADASGRLIPVTEADNTVPVPNRDKPYANYAITLAQARSIVIPPIQSARIYMSVGKPVMVQINRDINGNTGYAGPNLENSTDPNLDVQFDFGEFNINRPRPASDYPGIFVNTTRVDMFGLPLRLRVKGLDGYDATVGETLKETRDELIARFILETPPEFHALAKAPYAPSRIMAPAHATFKAEGPNANYLDAYIDEIWNMYRSRDLVMKVGDWPTFTGRVGPDDVLTFTDGIDTYKIHGKPTTQEVLLGKGLLDDARGTTPGTDKYNKQLQLQAQICAALNRHVAEQPNERWYDAAYFYPAGSTANWFTKFWHEHSYNGLAYGFSYDDVGGHSPSIYTPAPLSVTYTIGK
;
A
#
# COMPACT_ATOMS: atom_id res chain seq x y z
N MET A 1 10.23 -64.58 -28.50
CA MET A 1 9.26 -65.37 -29.30
C MET A 1 8.83 -64.54 -30.51
N ARG A 2 8.88 -65.15 -31.70
CA ARG A 2 8.33 -64.76 -33.02
C ARG A 2 8.79 -63.40 -33.62
N THR A 3 9.80 -63.34 -34.49
CA THR A 3 9.93 -63.71 -35.94
C THR A 3 9.01 -62.99 -36.93
N ALA A 4 9.70 -62.32 -37.89
CA ALA A 4 9.44 -62.33 -39.34
C ALA A 4 8.29 -61.43 -39.85
N LYS A 5 8.34 -60.81 -41.03
CA LYS A 5 9.13 -61.02 -42.26
C LYS A 5 8.86 -59.84 -43.23
N LYS A 6 9.85 -59.52 -44.08
CA LYS A 6 9.83 -59.34 -45.57
C LYS A 6 8.62 -58.67 -46.23
N SER A 7 8.68 -57.98 -47.35
CA SER A 7 9.59 -57.69 -48.48
C SER A 7 8.70 -56.82 -49.39
N GLY A 8 9.11 -55.99 -50.32
CA GLY A 8 10.20 -55.93 -51.29
C GLY A 8 9.62 -54.96 -52.35
N ASP A 9 10.39 -54.02 -52.89
CA ASP A 9 11.43 -54.20 -53.91
C ASP A 9 10.94 -53.64 -55.25
N ILE A 10 11.91 -53.07 -55.97
CA ILE A 10 11.97 -52.81 -57.43
C ILE A 10 11.35 -51.49 -57.92
N HIS A 11 12.02 -50.68 -58.74
CA HIS A 11 13.43 -50.47 -59.11
C HIS A 11 13.45 -49.41 -60.22
N MET A 12 14.65 -48.90 -60.50
CA MET A 12 15.08 -48.16 -61.72
C MET A 12 14.65 -46.69 -61.84
N HIS A 13 15.49 -45.77 -62.32
CA HIS A 13 16.95 -45.66 -62.47
C HIS A 13 17.18 -44.20 -62.91
N SER A 14 18.19 -43.51 -62.37
CA SER A 14 19.27 -42.91 -63.17
C SER A 14 20.12 -41.94 -62.33
N ASN A 15 21.22 -42.49 -61.84
CA ASN A 15 22.58 -41.95 -61.83
C ASN A 15 22.77 -40.44 -62.00
N TYR A 16 23.30 -39.78 -60.97
CA TYR A 16 24.65 -39.21 -61.00
C TYR A 16 25.09 -38.93 -59.54
N SER A 17 25.41 -40.01 -58.81
CA SER A 17 26.06 -39.97 -57.51
C SER A 17 27.50 -40.45 -57.66
N ASP A 18 28.42 -39.59 -58.11
CA ASP A 18 29.86 -39.92 -58.07
C ASP A 18 30.79 -38.70 -57.84
N GLN A 19 30.25 -37.60 -57.32
CA GLN A 19 31.06 -36.54 -56.68
C GLN A 19 30.75 -36.31 -55.19
N CYS A 20 29.74 -36.97 -54.62
CA CYS A 20 29.37 -36.78 -53.20
C CYS A 20 30.07 -37.71 -52.19
N ARG A 21 30.94 -38.64 -52.63
CA ARG A 21 31.53 -39.66 -51.74
C ARG A 21 32.98 -39.45 -51.33
N ARG A 22 33.63 -38.37 -51.79
CA ARG A 22 34.96 -37.94 -51.30
C ARG A 22 34.93 -36.73 -50.36
N LEU A 23 33.75 -36.19 -50.02
CA LEU A 23 33.61 -35.07 -49.06
C LEU A 23 33.24 -35.50 -47.61
N VAL A 24 32.99 -36.79 -47.37
CA VAL A 24 32.34 -37.24 -46.10
C VAL A 24 33.33 -37.78 -45.06
N PHE A 25 34.63 -37.88 -45.36
CA PHE A 25 35.63 -38.37 -44.38
C PHE A 25 36.75 -37.37 -44.02
N ALA A 26 36.59 -36.09 -44.37
CA ALA A 26 37.54 -35.02 -44.02
C ALA A 26 36.88 -33.77 -43.36
N MET A 27 35.71 -33.91 -42.73
CA MET A 27 35.08 -32.86 -41.90
C MET A 27 34.68 -33.36 -40.50
N LEU A 28 35.48 -34.26 -39.93
CA LEU A 28 35.46 -34.56 -38.49
C LEU A 28 36.52 -33.69 -37.78
N ALA A 29 36.49 -32.38 -38.02
CA ALA A 29 37.32 -31.37 -37.33
C ALA A 29 36.83 -29.94 -37.61
N LEU A 30 35.54 -29.64 -37.38
CA LEU A 30 35.08 -28.28 -37.07
C LEU A 30 33.65 -28.32 -36.48
N LEU A 31 33.48 -28.96 -35.32
CA LEU A 31 32.27 -28.81 -34.52
C LEU A 31 32.35 -27.49 -33.75
N VAL A 32 32.12 -26.36 -34.42
CA VAL A 32 31.80 -25.10 -33.73
C VAL A 32 30.33 -25.20 -33.33
N MET A 33 30.10 -25.59 -32.08
CA MET A 33 28.89 -25.19 -31.38
C MET A 33 28.86 -23.66 -31.40
N VAL A 34 28.07 -23.07 -32.31
CA VAL A 34 27.69 -21.67 -32.19
C VAL A 34 26.74 -21.61 -31.00
N PHE A 35 27.27 -21.24 -29.84
CA PHE A 35 26.45 -20.78 -28.74
C PHE A 35 25.66 -19.56 -29.23
N VAL A 36 24.36 -19.74 -29.46
CA VAL A 36 23.43 -18.63 -29.67
C VAL A 36 23.37 -17.85 -28.36
N GLN A 37 23.97 -16.66 -28.34
CA GLN A 37 23.82 -15.75 -27.21
C GLN A 37 22.42 -15.10 -27.29
N PRO A 38 21.68 -14.99 -26.17
CA PRO A 38 20.48 -14.17 -26.15
C PRO A 38 20.87 -12.70 -26.41
N ALA A 39 20.25 -12.07 -27.40
CA ALA A 39 20.49 -10.66 -27.69
C ALA A 39 20.00 -9.78 -26.54
N LYS A 40 20.84 -8.84 -26.08
CA LYS A 40 20.44 -7.73 -25.20
C LYS A 40 19.33 -6.92 -25.89
N GLY A 41 18.28 -6.55 -25.15
CA GLY A 41 17.05 -5.91 -25.66
C GLY A 41 17.16 -4.47 -26.16
N ALA A 42 18.23 -4.07 -26.86
CA ALA A 42 18.41 -2.71 -27.39
C ALA A 42 18.62 -2.64 -28.94
N ASP A 43 18.64 -3.76 -29.65
CA ASP A 43 19.08 -3.82 -31.06
C ASP A 43 17.93 -3.96 -32.09
N TYR A 44 16.69 -4.17 -31.66
CA TYR A 44 15.52 -4.34 -32.53
C TYR A 44 14.20 -3.87 -31.88
N THR A 45 13.18 -3.66 -32.72
CA THR A 45 11.77 -3.45 -32.36
C THR A 45 10.89 -4.34 -33.24
N ALA A 46 9.76 -4.80 -32.71
CA ALA A 46 8.86 -5.70 -33.42
C ALA A 46 7.42 -5.57 -32.91
N GLY A 47 6.46 -6.04 -33.70
CA GLY A 47 5.07 -6.12 -33.26
C GLY A 47 4.10 -6.50 -34.37
N VAL A 48 2.81 -6.19 -34.13
CA VAL A 48 1.71 -6.49 -35.07
C VAL A 48 0.97 -5.20 -35.40
N ALA A 49 0.76 -4.95 -36.68
CA ALA A 49 0.00 -3.80 -37.18
C ALA A 49 -1.12 -4.27 -38.11
N VAL A 50 -2.10 -3.40 -38.36
CA VAL A 50 -3.05 -3.59 -39.47
C VAL A 50 -2.56 -2.74 -40.64
N VAL A 51 -2.28 -3.39 -41.77
CA VAL A 51 -1.86 -2.73 -43.01
C VAL A 51 -2.76 -3.27 -44.12
N ASP A 52 -3.45 -2.38 -44.84
CA ASP A 52 -4.36 -2.74 -45.94
C ASP A 52 -5.36 -3.85 -45.56
N ALA A 53 -5.98 -3.68 -44.37
CA ALA A 53 -6.94 -4.61 -43.77
C ALA A 53 -6.42 -6.02 -43.46
N LYS A 54 -5.10 -6.22 -43.42
CA LYS A 54 -4.46 -7.49 -43.03
C LYS A 54 -3.63 -7.28 -41.76
N ALA A 55 -3.63 -8.28 -40.88
CA ALA A 55 -2.65 -8.33 -39.80
C ALA A 55 -1.25 -8.54 -40.38
N VAL A 56 -0.32 -7.69 -39.99
CA VAL A 56 1.07 -7.73 -40.44
C VAL A 56 1.97 -7.80 -39.23
N LEU A 57 2.68 -8.92 -39.07
CA LEU A 57 3.85 -9.00 -38.20
C LEU A 57 4.96 -8.14 -38.81
N TRP A 58 5.63 -7.34 -38.01
CA TRP A 58 6.74 -6.52 -38.46
C TRP A 58 7.94 -6.60 -37.51
N PHE A 59 9.15 -6.53 -38.08
CA PHE A 59 10.43 -6.61 -37.36
C PHE A 59 11.43 -5.59 -37.91
N GLN A 60 12.06 -4.81 -37.03
CA GLN A 60 12.93 -3.70 -37.40
C GLN A 60 14.18 -3.65 -36.51
N GLY A 61 15.34 -3.39 -37.09
CA GLY A 61 16.60 -3.24 -36.36
C GLY A 61 17.75 -2.91 -37.30
N ALA A 62 18.86 -2.41 -36.74
CA ALA A 62 19.99 -1.94 -37.54
C ALA A 62 20.84 -3.10 -38.10
N ALA A 63 21.22 -3.00 -39.38
CA ALA A 63 22.09 -3.95 -40.09
C ALA A 63 21.59 -5.41 -40.13
N ILE A 64 20.27 -5.61 -40.16
CA ILE A 64 19.64 -6.92 -40.32
C ILE A 64 19.57 -7.32 -41.80
N THR A 65 20.13 -8.48 -42.13
CA THR A 65 20.15 -9.02 -43.50
C THR A 65 19.03 -10.02 -43.80
N GLN A 66 18.40 -10.60 -42.76
CA GLN A 66 17.25 -11.51 -42.89
C GLN A 66 16.44 -11.56 -41.59
N SER A 67 15.13 -11.82 -41.67
CA SER A 67 14.26 -12.15 -40.54
C SER A 67 13.27 -13.27 -40.88
N ILE A 68 13.04 -14.18 -39.94
CA ILE A 68 12.06 -15.27 -39.98
C ILE A 68 11.09 -15.06 -38.82
N ALA A 69 9.78 -15.07 -39.09
CA ALA A 69 8.75 -15.02 -38.07
C ALA A 69 8.29 -16.44 -37.70
N HIS A 70 8.27 -16.73 -36.41
CA HIS A 70 7.63 -17.89 -35.81
C HIS A 70 6.32 -17.40 -35.20
N TYR A 71 5.16 -17.94 -35.61
CA TYR A 71 3.89 -17.44 -35.08
C TYR A 71 2.78 -18.47 -35.02
N ASN A 72 1.79 -18.23 -34.17
CA ASN A 72 0.49 -18.88 -34.23
C ASN A 72 -0.63 -17.88 -33.94
N VAL A 73 -1.84 -18.18 -34.41
CA VAL A 73 -3.04 -17.37 -34.17
C VAL A 73 -3.93 -18.12 -33.18
N ASP A 74 -4.31 -17.44 -32.09
CA ASP A 74 -5.13 -17.96 -30.99
C ASP A 74 -4.68 -19.33 -30.44
N GLY A 75 -3.36 -19.55 -30.34
CA GLY A 75 -2.79 -20.80 -29.80
C GLY A 75 -2.81 -21.98 -30.76
N GLY A 76 -3.05 -21.77 -32.06
CA GLY A 76 -2.98 -22.80 -33.09
C GLY A 76 -1.56 -23.31 -33.39
N SER A 77 -1.41 -24.14 -34.42
CA SER A 77 -0.11 -24.69 -34.83
C SER A 77 0.87 -23.60 -35.28
N GLN A 78 2.10 -23.66 -34.77
CA GLN A 78 3.17 -22.74 -35.13
C GLN A 78 3.53 -22.82 -36.61
N GLN A 79 3.67 -21.65 -37.23
CA GLN A 79 4.19 -21.42 -38.58
C GLN A 79 5.56 -20.76 -38.49
N ASN A 80 6.47 -21.10 -39.40
CA ASN A 80 7.81 -20.50 -39.50
C ASN A 80 8.01 -19.96 -40.92
N VAL A 81 8.08 -18.64 -41.09
CA VAL A 81 8.02 -18.01 -42.42
C VAL A 81 9.06 -16.90 -42.54
N VAL A 82 9.84 -16.92 -43.63
CA VAL A 82 10.78 -15.84 -43.96
C VAL A 82 10.01 -14.56 -44.27
N MET A 83 10.38 -13.45 -43.62
CA MET A 83 9.72 -12.16 -43.77
C MET A 83 10.27 -11.39 -44.98
N THR A 84 9.45 -10.51 -45.57
CA THR A 84 9.84 -9.68 -46.73
C THR A 84 10.24 -8.28 -46.27
N TYR A 85 11.36 -7.74 -46.76
CA TYR A 85 11.79 -6.39 -46.41
C TYR A 85 10.96 -5.32 -47.14
N ASN A 86 10.33 -4.43 -46.38
CA ASN A 86 9.61 -3.27 -46.89
C ASN A 86 10.52 -2.03 -46.82
N GLY A 87 11.08 -1.65 -47.97
CA GLY A 87 12.01 -0.52 -48.08
C GLY A 87 11.39 0.84 -47.74
N ALA A 88 10.09 1.03 -47.94
CA ALA A 88 9.42 2.30 -47.63
C ALA A 88 9.25 2.54 -46.12
N ARG A 89 9.18 1.47 -45.33
CA ARG A 89 9.02 1.51 -43.86
C ARG A 89 10.26 1.05 -43.10
N ALA A 90 11.34 0.76 -43.82
CA ALA A 90 12.61 0.30 -43.29
C ALA A 90 12.51 -0.90 -42.31
N ARG A 91 11.60 -1.86 -42.57
CA ARG A 91 11.35 -3.01 -41.69
C ARG A 91 10.93 -4.27 -42.47
N TYR A 92 11.14 -5.45 -41.88
CA TYR A 92 10.63 -6.72 -42.39
C TYR A 92 9.15 -6.87 -42.03
N GLU A 93 8.33 -7.38 -42.96
CA GLU A 93 6.89 -7.55 -42.79
C GLU A 93 6.43 -8.95 -43.25
N LEU A 94 5.42 -9.50 -42.58
CA LEU A 94 4.73 -10.73 -42.95
C LEU A 94 3.23 -10.56 -42.71
N ALA A 95 2.42 -10.70 -43.77
CA ALA A 95 0.97 -10.78 -43.63
C ALA A 95 0.58 -12.13 -43.02
N VAL A 96 -0.20 -12.08 -41.93
CA VAL A 96 -0.70 -13.27 -41.24
C VAL A 96 -2.23 -13.33 -41.36
N PRO A 97 -2.83 -14.53 -41.46
CA PRO A 97 -4.26 -14.71 -41.64
C PRO A 97 -5.02 -14.51 -40.30
N ALA A 98 -4.92 -13.31 -39.71
CA ALA A 98 -5.61 -12.93 -38.48
C ALA A 98 -6.42 -11.64 -38.71
N SER A 99 -7.71 -11.68 -38.37
CA SER A 99 -8.61 -10.52 -38.41
C SER A 99 -8.51 -9.70 -37.12
N ALA A 100 -9.09 -8.49 -37.11
CA ALA A 100 -9.13 -7.67 -35.91
C ALA A 100 -9.77 -8.40 -34.71
N GLY A 101 -9.21 -8.22 -33.52
CA GLY A 101 -9.62 -8.86 -32.26
C GLY A 101 -8.96 -10.21 -31.95
N ARG A 102 -8.20 -10.80 -32.89
CA ARG A 102 -7.50 -12.09 -32.67
C ARG A 102 -6.12 -11.90 -32.05
N THR A 103 -5.66 -12.88 -31.28
CA THR A 103 -4.33 -12.90 -30.66
C THR A 103 -3.33 -13.59 -31.58
N VAL A 104 -2.18 -12.96 -31.80
CA VAL A 104 -1.07 -13.53 -32.55
C VAL A 104 0.14 -13.67 -31.64
N ASN A 105 0.47 -14.91 -31.27
CA ASN A 105 1.72 -15.23 -30.57
C ASN A 105 2.85 -15.27 -31.59
N HIS A 106 3.98 -14.65 -31.30
CA HIS A 106 5.08 -14.56 -32.26
C HIS A 106 6.46 -14.45 -31.60
N SER A 107 7.48 -14.96 -32.29
CA SER A 107 8.90 -14.67 -32.06
C SER A 107 9.61 -14.54 -33.41
N PHE A 108 10.86 -14.09 -33.42
CA PHE A 108 11.63 -13.89 -34.64
C PHE A 108 13.04 -14.47 -34.52
N THR A 109 13.54 -15.07 -35.60
CA THR A 109 14.98 -15.27 -35.81
C THR A 109 15.46 -14.20 -36.79
N TYR A 110 16.55 -13.50 -36.50
CA TYR A 110 17.13 -12.51 -37.40
C TYR A 110 18.64 -12.68 -37.58
N THR A 111 19.15 -12.32 -38.76
CA THR A 111 20.58 -12.38 -39.08
C THR A 111 21.20 -11.00 -39.09
N LYS A 112 22.29 -10.82 -38.33
CA LYS A 112 23.08 -9.59 -38.26
C LYS A 112 24.56 -9.96 -38.28
N ALA A 113 25.34 -9.31 -39.16
CA ALA A 113 26.77 -9.58 -39.36
C ALA A 113 27.11 -11.08 -39.58
N GLY A 114 26.23 -11.82 -40.25
CA GLY A 114 26.42 -13.26 -40.54
C GLY A 114 26.03 -14.21 -39.41
N LEU A 115 25.58 -13.72 -38.25
CA LEU A 115 25.12 -14.53 -37.11
C LEU A 115 23.60 -14.46 -36.96
N ALA A 116 22.97 -15.57 -36.56
CA ALA A 116 21.54 -15.67 -36.30
C ALA A 116 21.22 -15.53 -34.80
N TYR A 117 20.17 -14.79 -34.48
CA TYR A 117 19.70 -14.50 -33.12
C TYR A 117 18.20 -14.72 -33.02
N ASP A 118 17.75 -15.31 -31.92
CA ASP A 118 16.33 -15.54 -31.63
C ASP A 118 15.80 -14.53 -30.62
N THR A 119 14.55 -14.08 -30.83
CA THR A 119 13.82 -13.29 -29.85
C THR A 119 13.00 -14.18 -28.91
N PRO A 120 12.69 -13.72 -27.69
CA PRO A 120 11.65 -14.32 -26.87
C PRO A 120 10.30 -14.33 -27.60
N TRP A 121 9.40 -15.23 -27.18
CA TRP A 121 8.01 -15.23 -27.61
C TRP A 121 7.23 -14.10 -26.94
N GLY A 122 6.45 -13.37 -27.73
CA GLY A 122 5.47 -12.37 -27.28
C GLY A 122 4.11 -12.60 -27.92
N PHE A 123 3.11 -11.78 -27.57
CA PHE A 123 1.79 -11.82 -28.19
C PHE A 123 1.25 -10.42 -28.48
N SER A 124 0.34 -10.28 -29.44
CA SER A 124 -0.34 -9.02 -29.75
C SER A 124 -1.75 -9.26 -30.30
N VAL A 125 -2.65 -8.29 -30.13
CA VAL A 125 -4.01 -8.32 -30.68
C VAL A 125 -4.11 -7.44 -31.93
N VAL A 126 -4.78 -7.91 -32.98
CA VAL A 126 -4.91 -7.21 -34.27
C VAL A 126 -6.02 -6.13 -34.22
N GLY A 127 -5.73 -4.87 -34.60
CA GLY A 127 -6.71 -3.82 -35.01
C GLY A 127 -7.67 -3.20 -33.96
N PRO A 128 -8.35 -2.06 -34.28
CA PRO A 128 -9.39 -1.44 -33.43
C PRO A 128 -10.80 -2.02 -33.71
N ALA A 129 -11.74 -1.85 -32.78
CA ALA A 129 -13.06 -2.53 -32.73
C ALA A 129 -14.01 -2.32 -33.96
N ASN A 130 -14.82 -3.35 -34.30
CA ASN A 130 -15.74 -3.51 -35.45
C ASN A 130 -16.96 -2.54 -35.48
N PRO A 131 -17.67 -2.35 -36.63
CA PRO A 131 -18.90 -1.54 -36.73
C PRO A 131 -20.10 -2.22 -36.07
N THR A 132 -20.87 -1.47 -35.28
CA THR A 132 -21.99 -1.96 -34.47
C THR A 132 -23.35 -1.55 -35.04
N VAL A 133 -24.31 -2.48 -35.08
CA VAL A 133 -25.75 -2.17 -35.23
C VAL A 133 -26.29 -1.83 -33.84
N ASP A 134 -26.96 -0.69 -33.70
CA ASP A 134 -27.43 -0.21 -32.41
C ASP A 134 -28.62 -1.02 -31.90
N ALA A 135 -28.54 -1.41 -30.64
CA ALA A 135 -29.60 -2.14 -29.96
C ALA A 135 -30.92 -1.34 -29.91
N PRO A 136 -32.08 -2.00 -30.03
CA PRO A 136 -33.37 -1.33 -29.90
C PRO A 136 -33.56 -0.67 -28.52
N VAL A 137 -34.16 0.50 -28.51
CA VAL A 137 -34.58 1.27 -27.33
C VAL A 137 -36.09 1.10 -27.13
N PHE A 138 -36.52 0.96 -25.88
CA PHE A 138 -37.91 0.76 -25.48
C PHE A 138 -38.53 2.06 -24.97
N THR A 139 -39.74 2.40 -25.45
CA THR A 139 -40.49 3.60 -25.03
C THR A 139 -41.94 3.24 -24.70
N PRO A 140 -42.40 3.41 -23.44
CA PRO A 140 -41.66 3.96 -22.31
C PRO A 140 -40.56 3.00 -21.82
N ALA A 141 -39.55 3.50 -21.13
CA ALA A 141 -38.42 2.70 -20.63
C ALA A 141 -38.87 1.57 -19.69
N PRO A 142 -38.09 0.48 -19.51
CA PRO A 142 -38.42 -0.57 -18.53
C PRO A 142 -38.56 0.00 -17.12
N GLY A 143 -39.56 -0.46 -16.38
CA GLY A 143 -39.83 0.07 -15.04
C GLY A 143 -41.17 -0.39 -14.45
N ASN A 144 -41.50 0.23 -13.32
CA ASN A 144 -42.73 -0.03 -12.59
C ASN A 144 -43.80 0.97 -13.03
N TYR A 145 -44.96 0.45 -13.44
CA TYR A 145 -46.08 1.24 -13.92
C TYR A 145 -47.34 0.86 -13.16
N THR A 146 -48.17 1.85 -12.88
CA THR A 146 -49.44 1.65 -12.16
C THR A 146 -50.59 1.27 -13.09
N PHE A 147 -50.41 1.42 -14.41
CA PHE A 147 -51.39 1.09 -15.45
C PHE A 147 -50.73 0.35 -16.63
N THR A 148 -51.55 -0.23 -17.52
CA THR A 148 -51.11 -0.92 -18.75
C THR A 148 -50.20 -0.02 -19.59
N GLN A 149 -49.10 -0.57 -20.10
CA GLN A 149 -48.15 0.16 -20.95
C GLN A 149 -48.20 -0.31 -22.40
N ASN A 150 -48.10 0.63 -23.34
CA ASN A 150 -47.94 0.35 -24.77
C ASN A 150 -46.48 0.65 -25.16
N VAL A 151 -45.64 -0.39 -25.20
CA VAL A 151 -44.20 -0.29 -25.41
C VAL A 151 -43.86 -0.26 -26.89
N THR A 152 -43.15 0.77 -27.34
CA THR A 152 -42.64 0.92 -28.70
C THR A 152 -41.13 0.71 -28.76
N LEU A 153 -40.62 0.19 -29.87
CA LEU A 153 -39.21 -0.10 -30.10
C LEU A 153 -38.66 0.75 -31.26
N ALA A 154 -37.45 1.29 -31.10
CA ALA A 154 -36.73 2.01 -32.16
C ALA A 154 -35.22 1.72 -32.10
N SER A 155 -34.54 1.72 -33.25
CA SER A 155 -33.06 1.64 -33.31
C SER A 155 -32.51 2.89 -33.99
N ALA A 156 -31.36 3.37 -33.51
CA ALA A 156 -30.66 4.50 -34.10
C ALA A 156 -30.02 4.14 -35.47
N THR A 157 -29.85 2.84 -35.77
CA THR A 157 -29.36 2.39 -37.07
C THR A 157 -30.45 2.51 -38.13
N ALA A 158 -30.32 3.53 -38.99
CA ALA A 158 -31.29 3.84 -40.03
C ALA A 158 -31.54 2.64 -40.98
N GLY A 159 -32.82 2.32 -41.19
CA GLY A 159 -33.24 1.23 -42.06
C GLY A 159 -32.95 -0.17 -41.52
N ALA A 160 -32.66 -0.33 -40.22
CA ALA A 160 -32.61 -1.61 -39.54
C ALA A 160 -34.02 -2.13 -39.22
N THR A 161 -34.21 -3.44 -39.29
CA THR A 161 -35.46 -4.11 -38.89
C THR A 161 -35.34 -4.66 -37.47
N ILE A 162 -36.39 -4.60 -36.65
CA ILE A 162 -36.32 -5.03 -35.25
C ILE A 162 -37.07 -6.36 -35.06
N ARG A 163 -36.43 -7.31 -34.38
CA ARG A 163 -36.99 -8.63 -34.01
C ARG A 163 -37.12 -8.70 -32.49
N TYR A 164 -38.21 -9.27 -31.96
CA TYR A 164 -38.45 -9.30 -30.51
C TYR A 164 -39.14 -10.58 -30.01
N THR A 165 -39.09 -10.77 -28.70
CA THR A 165 -39.77 -11.80 -27.92
C THR A 165 -40.33 -11.16 -26.63
N VAL A 166 -41.40 -11.73 -26.06
CA VAL A 166 -42.08 -11.22 -24.85
C VAL A 166 -42.11 -12.21 -23.69
N ASP A 167 -41.49 -13.38 -23.89
CA ASP A 167 -41.38 -14.48 -22.94
C ASP A 167 -39.98 -14.56 -22.29
N GLY A 168 -39.11 -13.59 -22.56
CA GLY A 168 -37.74 -13.52 -22.03
C GLY A 168 -36.70 -14.36 -22.78
N SER A 169 -37.08 -15.10 -23.83
CA SER A 169 -36.14 -15.81 -24.71
C SER A 169 -35.34 -14.84 -25.60
N ASN A 170 -34.15 -15.22 -26.09
CA ASN A 170 -33.37 -14.32 -26.95
C ASN A 170 -33.94 -14.31 -28.39
N PRO A 171 -34.18 -13.13 -29.00
CA PRO A 171 -34.70 -13.04 -30.36
C PRO A 171 -33.65 -13.46 -31.39
N THR A 172 -34.11 -14.18 -32.41
CA THR A 172 -33.35 -14.64 -33.58
C THR A 172 -33.83 -13.94 -34.85
N ALA A 173 -33.14 -14.16 -35.98
CA ALA A 173 -33.56 -13.65 -37.29
C ALA A 173 -34.97 -14.11 -37.73
N SER A 174 -35.49 -15.18 -37.14
CA SER A 174 -36.85 -15.72 -37.38
C SER A 174 -37.88 -15.29 -36.33
N SER A 175 -37.48 -14.54 -35.29
CA SER A 175 -38.41 -14.05 -34.26
C SER A 175 -39.40 -13.01 -34.81
N ALA A 176 -40.42 -12.67 -34.02
CA ALA A 176 -41.48 -11.76 -34.47
C ALA A 176 -40.90 -10.42 -34.94
N LEU A 177 -41.33 -9.96 -36.13
CA LEU A 177 -40.95 -8.66 -36.65
C LEU A 177 -41.75 -7.58 -35.91
N TYR A 178 -41.06 -6.59 -35.36
CA TYR A 178 -41.70 -5.47 -34.71
C TYR A 178 -42.36 -4.54 -35.74
N GLY A 179 -43.68 -4.33 -35.60
CA GLY A 179 -44.49 -3.50 -36.51
C GLY A 179 -45.52 -2.61 -35.81
N GLY A 180 -45.59 -2.62 -34.47
CA GLY A 180 -46.56 -1.85 -33.68
C GLY A 180 -46.31 -2.03 -32.18
N ALA A 181 -46.93 -1.18 -31.34
CA ALA A 181 -46.69 -1.16 -29.90
C ALA A 181 -47.05 -2.50 -29.22
N ILE A 182 -46.21 -2.93 -28.28
CA ILE A 182 -46.35 -4.15 -27.49
C ILE A 182 -47.09 -3.81 -26.18
N VAL A 183 -48.28 -4.36 -25.99
CA VAL A 183 -49.14 -4.07 -24.83
C VAL A 183 -48.74 -4.93 -23.62
N VAL A 184 -48.46 -4.29 -22.48
CA VAL A 184 -48.05 -4.91 -21.21
C VAL A 184 -49.06 -4.60 -20.11
N THR A 185 -49.79 -5.62 -19.65
CA THR A 185 -50.93 -5.48 -18.72
C THR A 185 -50.72 -6.07 -17.32
N ALA A 186 -49.59 -6.75 -17.07
CA ALA A 186 -49.36 -7.54 -15.85
C ALA A 186 -47.89 -7.43 -15.38
N PRO A 187 -47.57 -7.72 -14.11
CA PRO A 187 -46.21 -7.59 -13.60
C PRO A 187 -45.29 -8.70 -14.13
N GLY A 188 -43.99 -8.41 -14.16
CA GLY A 188 -42.93 -9.34 -14.53
C GLY A 188 -42.81 -9.64 -16.03
N LYS A 189 -43.32 -8.78 -16.92
CA LYS A 189 -43.18 -9.01 -18.37
C LYS A 189 -41.79 -8.62 -18.85
N THR A 190 -41.08 -9.54 -19.50
CA THR A 190 -39.75 -9.31 -20.09
C THR A 190 -39.83 -9.29 -21.61
N ILE A 191 -39.50 -8.16 -22.21
CA ILE A 191 -39.40 -8.00 -23.67
C ILE A 191 -37.92 -7.98 -24.04
N LYS A 192 -37.50 -8.81 -25.00
CA LYS A 192 -36.16 -8.76 -25.57
C LYS A 192 -36.21 -8.43 -27.05
N ALA A 193 -35.28 -7.60 -27.53
CA ALA A 193 -35.27 -7.14 -28.92
C ALA A 193 -33.86 -6.98 -29.50
N VAL A 194 -33.74 -7.16 -30.81
CA VAL A 194 -32.51 -6.97 -31.61
C VAL A 194 -32.84 -6.22 -32.89
N ALA A 195 -31.95 -5.32 -33.30
CA ALA A 195 -32.01 -4.67 -34.60
C ALA A 195 -31.14 -5.44 -35.60
N VAL A 196 -31.60 -5.56 -36.84
CA VAL A 196 -30.95 -6.32 -37.91
C VAL A 196 -30.81 -5.44 -39.15
N LYS A 197 -29.57 -5.23 -39.58
CA LYS A 197 -29.23 -4.50 -40.80
C LYS A 197 -28.18 -5.29 -41.58
N ASP A 198 -28.45 -5.54 -42.86
CA ASP A 198 -27.55 -6.23 -43.80
C ASP A 198 -26.96 -7.56 -43.26
N GLY A 199 -27.78 -8.31 -42.51
CA GLY A 199 -27.42 -9.60 -41.92
C GLY A 199 -26.68 -9.52 -40.57
N VAL A 200 -26.34 -8.32 -40.09
CA VAL A 200 -25.70 -8.10 -38.79
C VAL A 200 -26.76 -7.77 -37.74
N MET A 201 -26.71 -8.47 -36.61
CA MET A 201 -27.60 -8.24 -35.45
C MET A 201 -26.91 -7.37 -34.41
N SER A 202 -27.68 -6.47 -33.78
CA SER A 202 -27.26 -5.76 -32.58
C SER A 202 -27.09 -6.71 -31.38
N PRO A 203 -26.43 -6.27 -30.29
CA PRO A 203 -26.65 -6.88 -28.99
C PRO A 203 -28.14 -6.95 -28.61
N VAL A 204 -28.51 -7.95 -27.80
CA VAL A 204 -29.90 -8.13 -27.33
C VAL A 204 -30.23 -7.07 -26.29
N ALA A 205 -31.19 -6.19 -26.61
CA ALA A 205 -31.79 -5.27 -25.65
C ALA A 205 -32.84 -6.01 -24.82
N THR A 206 -32.85 -5.81 -23.49
CA THR A 206 -33.81 -6.45 -22.57
C THR A 206 -34.53 -5.40 -21.73
N ALA A 207 -35.85 -5.49 -21.65
CA ALA A 207 -36.69 -4.61 -20.85
C ALA A 207 -37.63 -5.43 -19.97
N VAL A 208 -37.71 -5.08 -18.68
CA VAL A 208 -38.62 -5.70 -17.72
C VAL A 208 -39.63 -4.65 -17.24
N TYR A 209 -40.91 -4.99 -17.29
CA TYR A 209 -42.01 -4.14 -16.86
C TYR A 209 -42.79 -4.78 -15.72
N GLN A 210 -43.06 -4.00 -14.69
CA GLN A 210 -43.91 -4.38 -13.56
C GLN A 210 -45.19 -3.54 -13.60
N VAL A 211 -46.37 -4.15 -13.67
CA VAL A 211 -47.67 -3.45 -13.71
C VAL A 211 -48.58 -3.98 -12.58
N GLY A 212 -48.89 -3.18 -11.55
CA GLY A 212 -49.74 -3.56 -10.40
C GLY A 212 -49.70 -2.57 -9.21
N PRO A 213 -50.60 -2.68 -8.19
CA PRO A 213 -50.69 -1.71 -7.08
C PRO A 213 -49.60 -1.96 -6.03
N ALA A 214 -48.55 -1.14 -6.04
CA ALA A 214 -47.36 -1.26 -5.18
C ALA A 214 -46.83 0.14 -4.79
N GLY A 215 -46.12 0.26 -3.66
CA GLY A 215 -45.30 1.46 -3.45
C GLY A 215 -44.62 1.70 -2.10
N LEU A 216 -44.92 0.98 -1.01
CA LEU A 216 -44.20 1.14 0.26
C LEU A 216 -43.00 0.17 0.33
N VAL A 217 -41.78 0.69 0.28
CA VAL A 217 -40.53 -0.07 0.49
C VAL A 217 -40.02 0.18 1.91
N HIS A 218 -39.50 -0.81 2.63
CA HIS A 218 -38.99 -0.61 4.00
C HIS A 218 -37.86 -1.58 4.36
N GLY A 219 -37.22 -1.36 5.52
CA GLY A 219 -36.25 -2.29 6.07
C GLY A 219 -35.64 -1.85 7.40
N VAL A 220 -34.69 -2.65 7.90
CA VAL A 220 -33.87 -2.35 9.08
C VAL A 220 -32.40 -2.46 8.68
N VAL A 221 -31.56 -1.53 9.15
CA VAL A 221 -30.10 -1.55 8.99
C VAL A 221 -29.48 -1.80 10.35
N GLU A 222 -28.58 -2.78 10.46
CA GLU A 222 -27.79 -3.08 11.66
C GLU A 222 -26.36 -2.53 11.52
N ASP A 223 -25.83 -1.95 12.59
CA ASP A 223 -24.43 -1.52 12.72
C ASP A 223 -23.91 -1.90 14.12
N GLY A 224 -23.27 -3.08 14.20
CA GLY A 224 -22.81 -3.65 15.46
C GLY A 224 -23.95 -3.88 16.47
N ALA A 225 -23.90 -3.17 17.60
CA ALA A 225 -24.89 -3.24 18.69
C ALA A 225 -26.04 -2.23 18.55
N THR A 226 -26.29 -1.72 17.33
CA THR A 226 -27.33 -0.71 17.04
C THR A 226 -28.13 -1.06 15.77
N ALA A 227 -29.37 -0.55 15.65
CA ALA A 227 -30.19 -0.73 14.45
C ALA A 227 -31.02 0.52 14.10
N ARG A 228 -31.43 0.64 12.83
CA ARG A 228 -32.27 1.74 12.33
C ARG A 228 -33.33 1.22 11.34
N ILE A 229 -34.60 1.56 11.57
CA ILE A 229 -35.71 1.24 10.68
C ILE A 229 -35.83 2.33 9.61
N TRP A 230 -36.14 1.97 8.36
CA TRP A 230 -36.35 2.92 7.27
C TRP A 230 -37.54 2.53 6.39
N ASN A 231 -38.16 3.52 5.72
CA ASN A 231 -39.14 3.28 4.66
C ASN A 231 -39.01 4.29 3.51
N LYS A 232 -39.59 3.94 2.37
CA LYS A 232 -39.79 4.78 1.18
C LYS A 232 -41.24 4.56 0.74
N PRO A 233 -42.18 5.37 1.25
CA PRO A 233 -43.58 5.33 0.82
C PRO A 233 -43.73 5.71 -0.66
N PRO A 234 -44.88 5.34 -1.29
CA PRO A 234 -45.11 5.56 -2.72
C PRO A 234 -45.06 7.04 -3.14
N THR A 235 -45.36 7.91 -2.18
CA THR A 235 -45.37 9.37 -2.31
C THR A 235 -44.61 9.97 -1.14
N THR A 236 -43.96 11.12 -1.33
CA THR A 236 -43.31 11.84 -0.23
C THR A 236 -44.36 12.41 0.72
N PRO A 237 -44.48 11.91 1.96
CA PRO A 237 -45.51 12.34 2.89
C PRO A 237 -45.09 13.64 3.60
N SER A 238 -46.06 14.38 4.15
CA SER A 238 -45.78 15.53 5.02
C SER A 238 -45.42 15.11 6.45
N THR A 239 -45.92 13.95 6.90
CA THR A 239 -45.52 13.30 8.16
C THR A 239 -45.27 11.80 7.94
N ASN A 240 -44.24 11.25 8.59
CA ASN A 240 -43.92 9.83 8.55
C ASN A 240 -43.42 9.39 9.93
N ILE A 241 -44.18 8.51 10.56
CA ILE A 241 -43.94 8.03 11.93
C ILE A 241 -43.70 6.54 11.86
N VAL A 242 -42.65 6.08 12.54
CA VAL A 242 -42.43 4.66 12.81
C VAL A 242 -42.90 4.34 14.22
N HIS A 243 -43.74 3.32 14.32
CA HIS A 243 -44.17 2.73 15.58
C HIS A 243 -43.42 1.43 15.75
N TYR A 244 -42.70 1.24 16.85
CA TYR A 244 -41.94 0.00 17.06
C TYR A 244 -41.81 -0.41 18.53
N PHE A 245 -41.53 -1.69 18.77
CA PHE A 245 -41.05 -2.18 20.05
C PHE A 245 -39.98 -3.26 19.85
N VAL A 246 -39.13 -3.45 20.85
CA VAL A 246 -38.11 -4.50 20.85
C VAL A 246 -38.52 -5.59 21.84
N THR A 247 -38.52 -6.83 21.39
CA THR A 247 -38.67 -8.01 22.23
C THR A 247 -37.30 -8.64 22.40
N THR A 248 -36.81 -8.81 23.63
CA THR A 248 -35.50 -9.44 23.86
C THR A 248 -35.50 -10.91 23.44
N LYS A 249 -34.32 -11.52 23.30
CA LYS A 249 -34.17 -12.97 23.09
C LYS A 249 -34.96 -13.82 24.11
N ALA A 250 -35.06 -13.34 25.35
CA ALA A 250 -35.83 -13.99 26.42
C ALA A 250 -37.36 -13.82 26.28
N GLY A 251 -37.84 -13.22 25.19
CA GLY A 251 -39.26 -12.97 24.93
C GLY A 251 -39.84 -11.77 25.69
N VAL A 252 -39.00 -10.97 26.36
CA VAL A 252 -39.49 -9.81 27.12
C VAL A 252 -39.78 -8.67 26.15
N LYS A 253 -41.08 -8.36 25.97
CA LYS A 253 -41.54 -7.25 25.14
C LYS A 253 -41.27 -5.91 25.83
N GLY A 254 -40.48 -5.06 25.19
CA GLY A 254 -40.24 -3.68 25.61
C GLY A 254 -41.43 -2.75 25.33
N ALA A 255 -41.36 -1.54 25.86
CA ALA A 255 -42.37 -0.51 25.61
C ALA A 255 -42.39 -0.11 24.11
N GLN A 256 -43.59 0.16 23.58
CA GLN A 256 -43.73 0.74 22.25
C GLN A 256 -43.19 2.17 22.24
N ARG A 257 -42.59 2.54 21.11
CA ARG A 257 -42.04 3.84 20.79
C ARG A 257 -42.68 4.32 19.48
N ASP A 258 -43.07 5.58 19.46
CA ASP A 258 -43.65 6.24 18.29
C ASP A 258 -42.74 7.42 17.95
N GLU A 259 -42.01 7.31 16.84
CA GLU A 259 -40.90 8.22 16.53
C GLU A 259 -41.05 8.82 15.15
N ASN A 260 -40.81 10.13 15.05
CA ASN A 260 -40.78 10.82 13.76
C ASN A 260 -39.58 10.33 12.94
N MET A 261 -39.81 10.02 11.68
CA MET A 261 -38.74 9.66 10.75
C MET A 261 -38.18 10.92 10.08
N VAL A 262 -36.89 10.89 9.72
CA VAL A 262 -36.20 11.98 9.03
C VAL A 262 -35.93 11.58 7.59
N TYR A 263 -36.29 12.44 6.64
CA TYR A 263 -36.03 12.18 5.22
C TYR A 263 -34.55 12.36 4.89
N ASP A 264 -33.94 11.29 4.39
CA ASP A 264 -32.58 11.28 3.85
C ASP A 264 -32.63 11.51 2.34
N GLN A 265 -32.18 12.69 1.93
CA GLN A 265 -32.21 13.11 0.53
C GLN A 265 -31.27 12.29 -0.36
N VAL A 266 -30.17 11.77 0.19
CA VAL A 266 -29.17 11.01 -0.57
C VAL A 266 -29.64 9.58 -0.80
N ALA A 267 -30.20 8.93 0.23
CA ALA A 267 -30.75 7.59 0.12
C ALA A 267 -32.20 7.57 -0.42
N GLN A 268 -32.83 8.74 -0.59
CA GLN A 268 -34.22 8.93 -0.99
C GLN A 268 -35.21 8.07 -0.20
N ARG A 269 -35.05 8.06 1.14
CA ARG A 269 -35.88 7.28 2.07
C ARG A 269 -35.99 8.00 3.41
N TRP A 270 -36.97 7.65 4.21
CA TRP A 270 -37.10 8.13 5.59
C TRP A 270 -36.43 7.14 6.54
N ASN A 271 -35.61 7.66 7.45
CA ASN A 271 -34.90 6.88 8.46
C ASN A 271 -35.44 7.21 9.85
N GLY A 272 -35.67 6.18 10.66
CA GLY A 272 -35.99 6.30 12.07
C GLY A 272 -34.75 6.61 12.94
N PRO A 273 -34.97 6.82 14.25
CA PRO A 273 -33.88 7.01 15.20
C PRO A 273 -33.02 5.74 15.35
N THR A 274 -31.82 5.91 15.88
CA THR A 274 -30.94 4.79 16.25
C THR A 274 -31.48 4.07 17.47
N ILE A 275 -31.63 2.75 17.36
CA ILE A 275 -32.06 1.86 18.43
C ILE A 275 -30.81 1.24 19.04
N SER A 276 -30.51 1.58 20.30
CA SER A 276 -29.32 1.15 21.04
C SER A 276 -29.52 1.22 22.56
N PRO A 277 -28.86 0.35 23.36
CA PRO A 277 -28.16 -0.86 22.93
C PRO A 277 -29.15 -1.97 22.58
N ILE A 278 -28.83 -2.80 21.60
CA ILE A 278 -29.62 -3.98 21.25
C ILE A 278 -28.78 -5.26 21.34
N ALA A 279 -29.32 -6.28 21.98
CA ALA A 279 -28.70 -7.59 22.08
C ALA A 279 -29.03 -8.42 20.84
N ALA A 280 -28.08 -9.24 20.39
CA ALA A 280 -28.29 -10.22 19.32
C ALA A 280 -29.51 -11.11 19.61
N GLU A 281 -30.22 -11.49 18.55
CA GLU A 281 -31.46 -12.28 18.56
C GLU A 281 -32.69 -11.60 19.20
N SER A 282 -32.63 -10.29 19.46
CA SER A 282 -33.83 -9.52 19.82
C SER A 282 -34.71 -9.27 18.59
N LYS A 283 -36.03 -9.19 18.73
CA LYS A 283 -36.98 -8.94 17.63
C LYS A 283 -37.48 -7.50 17.67
N ILE A 284 -37.35 -6.76 16.57
CA ILE A 284 -38.00 -5.46 16.34
C ILE A 284 -39.31 -5.71 15.60
N SER A 285 -40.42 -5.31 16.20
CA SER A 285 -41.73 -5.27 15.54
C SER A 285 -42.08 -3.82 15.25
N TYR A 286 -42.49 -3.49 14.03
CA TYR A 286 -42.75 -2.11 13.62
C TYR A 286 -43.84 -1.95 12.55
N PHE A 287 -44.46 -0.79 12.48
CA PHE A 287 -45.30 -0.35 11.35
C PHE A 287 -45.14 1.16 11.14
N PHE A 288 -45.67 1.69 10.03
CA PHE A 288 -45.57 3.10 9.68
C PHE A 288 -46.93 3.76 9.59
N THR A 289 -47.00 5.00 10.05
CA THR A 289 -48.12 5.90 9.80
C THR A 289 -47.60 7.06 8.95
N TYR A 290 -48.14 7.25 7.75
CA TYR A 290 -47.75 8.36 6.89
C TYR A 290 -48.95 9.04 6.23
N THR A 291 -48.85 10.33 5.96
CA THR A 291 -49.91 11.10 5.29
C THR A 291 -49.91 10.79 3.80
N SER A 292 -51.05 10.32 3.28
CA SER A 292 -51.22 10.04 1.85
C SER A 292 -51.41 11.31 1.02
N ALA A 293 -51.13 11.24 -0.29
CA ALA A 293 -51.30 12.36 -1.22
C ALA A 293 -52.75 12.85 -1.38
N SER A 294 -53.74 12.02 -1.01
CA SER A 294 -55.17 12.39 -1.01
C SER A 294 -55.65 13.07 0.28
N GLY A 295 -54.75 13.28 1.25
CA GLY A 295 -55.10 13.70 2.61
C GLY A 295 -55.57 12.52 3.46
N GLY A 296 -55.15 12.52 4.73
CA GLY A 296 -55.43 11.44 5.69
C GLY A 296 -54.21 10.57 5.99
N ASN A 297 -54.13 10.08 7.23
CA ASN A 297 -53.09 9.15 7.67
C ASN A 297 -53.36 7.75 7.12
N THR A 298 -52.31 7.08 6.67
CA THR A 298 -52.32 5.70 6.20
C THR A 298 -51.39 4.88 7.06
N ASP A 299 -51.92 3.82 7.65
CA ASP A 299 -51.14 2.86 8.42
C ASP A 299 -50.70 1.71 7.50
N SER A 300 -49.44 1.32 7.61
CA SER A 300 -48.98 0.07 7.03
C SER A 300 -49.42 -1.13 7.87
N ALA A 301 -49.30 -2.33 7.31
CA ALA A 301 -49.29 -3.54 8.13
C ALA A 301 -48.10 -3.54 9.11
N TRP A 302 -48.19 -4.39 10.13
CA TRP A 302 -47.06 -4.70 11.00
C TRP A 302 -46.01 -5.53 10.28
N PHE A 303 -44.76 -5.22 10.58
CA PHE A 303 -43.56 -5.89 10.12
C PHE A 303 -42.75 -6.36 11.31
N ASP A 304 -41.98 -7.42 11.11
CA ASP A 304 -41.12 -8.01 12.11
C ASP A 304 -39.70 -8.18 11.55
N TYR A 305 -38.70 -7.88 12.37
CA TYR A 305 -37.29 -8.01 12.02
C TYR A 305 -36.48 -8.52 13.21
N THR A 306 -35.84 -9.68 13.08
CA THR A 306 -34.95 -10.23 14.11
C THR A 306 -33.53 -9.69 13.94
N LEU A 307 -32.99 -9.11 15.01
CA LEU A 307 -31.65 -8.52 15.10
C LEU A 307 -30.57 -9.60 15.23
N CYS A 308 -29.46 -9.42 14.54
CA CYS A 308 -28.50 -10.48 14.30
C CYS A 308 -27.15 -10.28 15.02
N GLY A 309 -26.69 -9.04 15.21
CA GLY A 309 -25.33 -8.77 15.71
C GLY A 309 -24.23 -9.22 14.73
N ASP A 310 -22.98 -9.33 15.20
CA ASP A 310 -21.81 -9.84 14.45
C ASP A 310 -21.78 -11.38 14.34
N GLY A 311 -22.67 -12.08 15.05
CA GLY A 311 -22.88 -13.52 15.03
C GLY A 311 -24.04 -14.02 14.15
N ALA A 312 -24.11 -15.34 14.01
CA ALA A 312 -24.98 -16.08 13.10
C ALA A 312 -26.49 -15.95 13.41
N CYS A 313 -27.18 -15.09 12.67
CA CYS A 313 -28.61 -15.26 12.36
C CYS A 313 -28.81 -15.56 10.86
N PRO A 314 -29.88 -16.30 10.50
CA PRO A 314 -30.02 -16.91 9.19
C PRO A 314 -30.27 -15.86 8.10
N SER A 315 -29.27 -15.67 7.25
CA SER A 315 -29.55 -15.41 5.83
C SER A 315 -30.29 -16.65 5.31
N ALA A 316 -31.34 -16.48 4.49
CA ALA A 316 -32.01 -17.61 3.82
C ALA A 316 -31.01 -18.50 3.05
N VAL A 317 -29.85 -17.93 2.70
CA VAL A 317 -28.69 -18.62 2.12
C VAL A 317 -27.50 -18.59 3.10
N PRO A 318 -26.97 -19.74 3.58
CA PRO A 318 -25.77 -19.78 4.40
C PRO A 318 -24.56 -19.12 3.71
N LYS A 319 -23.72 -18.39 4.47
CA LYS A 319 -22.49 -17.80 3.91
C LYS A 319 -21.52 -18.90 3.45
N PRO A 320 -20.66 -18.64 2.45
CA PRO A 320 -19.54 -19.53 2.15
C PRO A 320 -18.64 -19.72 3.37
N VAL A 321 -18.20 -20.95 3.59
CA VAL A 321 -17.25 -21.34 4.63
C VAL A 321 -15.89 -21.53 3.98
N PHE A 322 -14.85 -21.00 4.62
CA PHE A 322 -13.48 -21.21 4.16
C PHE A 322 -12.89 -22.46 4.83
N ASN A 323 -12.05 -23.18 4.10
CA ASN A 323 -11.16 -24.17 4.68
C ASN A 323 -9.75 -23.96 4.09
N PRO A 324 -8.76 -23.55 4.92
CA PRO A 324 -8.86 -23.27 6.36
C PRO A 324 -9.82 -22.14 6.71
N ALA A 325 -10.46 -22.23 7.88
CA ALA A 325 -11.52 -21.29 8.33
C ALA A 325 -11.00 -19.92 8.79
N VAL A 326 -9.68 -19.76 8.84
CA VAL A 326 -8.99 -18.54 9.29
C VAL A 326 -7.99 -18.15 8.21
N GLY A 327 -7.92 -16.85 7.91
CA GLY A 327 -6.92 -16.26 7.01
C GLY A 327 -5.58 -16.06 7.73
N GLY A 328 -4.60 -15.49 7.02
CA GLY A 328 -3.27 -15.21 7.57
C GLY A 328 -2.14 -15.65 6.65
N LYS A 329 -0.91 -15.71 7.19
CA LYS A 329 0.27 -16.22 6.48
C LYS A 329 0.20 -17.73 6.30
N VAL A 330 0.34 -18.19 5.07
CA VAL A 330 0.29 -19.62 4.68
C VAL A 330 1.40 -19.94 3.69
N ALA A 331 1.86 -21.19 3.58
CA ALA A 331 2.92 -21.55 2.62
C ALA A 331 2.52 -21.25 1.15
N VAL A 332 3.49 -20.93 0.29
CA VAL A 332 3.27 -20.81 -1.16
C VAL A 332 2.56 -22.08 -1.65
N GLY A 333 1.51 -21.93 -2.45
CA GLY A 333 0.76 -23.06 -2.98
C GLY A 333 -0.30 -23.61 -2.03
N THR A 334 -0.51 -23.00 -0.85
CA THR A 334 -1.57 -23.40 0.08
C THR A 334 -2.92 -23.38 -0.63
N GLN A 335 -3.67 -24.46 -0.44
CA GLN A 335 -4.95 -24.67 -1.08
C GLN A 335 -6.08 -24.23 -0.15
N VAL A 336 -6.83 -23.22 -0.56
CA VAL A 336 -8.01 -22.72 0.15
C VAL A 336 -9.25 -23.21 -0.59
N THR A 337 -10.17 -23.84 0.12
CA THR A 337 -11.44 -24.29 -0.43
C THR A 337 -12.60 -23.47 0.12
N LEU A 338 -13.60 -23.25 -0.73
CA LEU A 338 -14.87 -22.63 -0.35
C LEU A 338 -15.95 -23.71 -0.26
N GLY A 339 -16.60 -23.83 0.90
CA GLY A 339 -17.72 -24.71 1.14
C GLY A 339 -19.02 -23.94 1.27
N LEU A 340 -20.14 -24.59 0.98
CA LEU A 340 -21.44 -24.06 1.38
C LEU A 340 -21.61 -24.25 2.88
N GLY A 341 -22.11 -23.23 3.59
CA GLY A 341 -22.49 -23.38 4.98
C GLY A 341 -23.58 -24.47 5.16
N THR A 342 -23.63 -25.06 6.35
CA THR A 342 -24.64 -26.04 6.72
C THR A 342 -26.06 -25.48 6.49
N GLY A 343 -26.92 -26.27 5.83
CA GLY A 343 -28.29 -25.87 5.51
C GLY A 343 -28.50 -25.16 4.16
N ALA A 344 -27.51 -25.14 3.26
CA ALA A 344 -27.68 -24.54 1.93
C ALA A 344 -28.62 -25.36 1.04
N ALA A 345 -29.55 -24.69 0.35
CA ALA A 345 -30.51 -25.34 -0.55
C ALA A 345 -29.80 -26.00 -1.75
N ALA A 346 -30.39 -27.07 -2.29
CA ALA A 346 -29.87 -27.77 -3.46
C ALA A 346 -29.74 -26.81 -4.66
N GLY A 347 -28.60 -26.83 -5.35
CA GLY A 347 -28.32 -25.94 -6.48
C GLY A 347 -27.75 -24.56 -6.10
N THR A 348 -27.50 -24.29 -4.82
CA THR A 348 -26.78 -23.08 -4.37
C THR A 348 -25.35 -23.07 -4.94
N ARG A 349 -24.90 -21.91 -5.45
CA ARG A 349 -23.57 -21.73 -6.07
C ARG A 349 -22.77 -20.66 -5.35
N ILE A 350 -21.45 -20.81 -5.26
CA ILE A 350 -20.56 -19.83 -4.63
C ILE A 350 -19.87 -18.97 -5.70
N TYR A 351 -19.88 -17.66 -5.52
CA TYR A 351 -19.20 -16.70 -6.38
C TYR A 351 -18.18 -15.92 -5.57
N TYR A 352 -17.01 -15.63 -6.14
CA TYR A 352 -15.90 -15.04 -5.40
C TYR A 352 -15.05 -14.06 -6.21
N THR A 353 -14.29 -13.24 -5.49
CA THR A 353 -13.22 -12.34 -5.94
C THR A 353 -11.94 -12.67 -5.18
N LEU A 354 -10.78 -12.30 -5.75
CA LEU A 354 -9.45 -12.53 -5.16
C LEU A 354 -8.76 -11.23 -4.72
N ASP A 355 -9.37 -10.08 -4.99
CA ASP A 355 -8.85 -8.75 -4.71
C ASP A 355 -9.57 -8.06 -3.53
N GLY A 356 -10.38 -8.81 -2.78
CA GLY A 356 -11.17 -8.28 -1.66
C GLY A 356 -12.39 -7.45 -2.05
N LYS A 357 -12.65 -7.21 -3.34
CA LYS A 357 -13.84 -6.48 -3.77
C LYS A 357 -15.13 -7.27 -3.49
N PRO A 358 -16.27 -6.61 -3.22
CA PRO A 358 -17.53 -7.30 -3.00
C PRO A 358 -17.90 -8.22 -4.18
N PRO A 359 -18.11 -9.52 -3.96
CA PRO A 359 -18.52 -10.44 -5.02
C PRO A 359 -20.00 -10.26 -5.36
N THR A 360 -20.37 -10.56 -6.61
CA THR A 360 -21.74 -10.52 -7.14
C THR A 360 -22.01 -11.79 -7.96
N ALA A 361 -23.23 -11.97 -8.48
CA ALA A 361 -23.55 -13.08 -9.39
C ALA A 361 -22.74 -13.07 -10.70
N ALA A 362 -22.10 -11.95 -11.04
CA ALA A 362 -21.20 -11.81 -12.18
C ALA A 362 -19.72 -12.09 -11.85
N SER A 363 -19.39 -12.32 -10.57
CA SER A 363 -18.04 -12.70 -10.13
C SER A 363 -17.71 -14.14 -10.55
N ARG A 364 -16.47 -14.58 -10.30
CA ARG A 364 -16.05 -15.94 -10.69
C ARG A 364 -16.86 -16.98 -9.91
N LEU A 365 -17.42 -17.95 -10.62
CA LEU A 365 -18.08 -19.12 -10.03
C LEU A 365 -17.01 -20.06 -9.45
N TYR A 366 -17.16 -20.46 -8.19
CA TYR A 366 -16.33 -21.47 -7.57
C TYR A 366 -16.76 -22.87 -8.04
N SER A 367 -15.87 -23.56 -8.75
CA SER A 367 -16.11 -24.87 -9.36
C SER A 367 -15.81 -26.06 -8.45
N GLY A 368 -15.42 -25.82 -7.19
CA GLY A 368 -14.92 -26.86 -6.29
C GLY A 368 -13.41 -27.09 -6.40
N THR A 369 -12.75 -26.50 -7.41
CA THR A 369 -11.28 -26.53 -7.52
C THR A 369 -10.69 -25.64 -6.42
N PRO A 370 -9.78 -26.17 -5.58
CA PRO A 370 -9.11 -25.37 -4.57
C PRO A 370 -8.44 -24.12 -5.16
N LEU A 371 -8.51 -23.01 -4.41
CA LEU A 371 -7.87 -21.75 -4.72
C LEU A 371 -6.44 -21.80 -4.20
N THR A 372 -5.46 -21.70 -5.11
CA THR A 372 -4.05 -21.66 -4.73
C THR A 372 -3.66 -20.26 -4.25
N ILE A 373 -3.08 -20.18 -3.05
CA ILE A 373 -2.48 -18.95 -2.52
C ILE A 373 -0.99 -18.94 -2.89
N ASP A 374 -0.66 -18.32 -4.02
CA ASP A 374 0.71 -18.15 -4.51
C ASP A 374 1.29 -16.74 -4.27
N SER A 375 0.43 -15.79 -3.89
CA SER A 375 0.79 -14.44 -3.46
C SER A 375 -0.23 -13.89 -2.46
N ALA A 376 0.08 -12.78 -1.80
CA ALA A 376 -0.88 -12.07 -0.95
C ALA A 376 -2.16 -11.74 -1.71
N MET A 377 -3.32 -12.09 -1.14
CA MET A 377 -4.63 -11.88 -1.75
C MET A 377 -5.76 -11.88 -0.72
N THR A 378 -6.90 -11.30 -1.07
CA THR A 378 -8.10 -11.35 -0.23
C THR A 378 -9.21 -12.04 -0.99
N VAL A 379 -9.63 -13.20 -0.50
CA VAL A 379 -10.73 -13.97 -1.09
C VAL A 379 -12.03 -13.51 -0.45
N SER A 380 -12.94 -12.95 -1.23
CA SER A 380 -14.30 -12.60 -0.78
C SER A 380 -15.32 -13.41 -1.57
N ALA A 381 -16.28 -14.05 -0.90
CA ALA A 381 -17.22 -14.98 -1.51
C ALA A 381 -18.67 -14.76 -1.03
N ILE A 382 -19.65 -14.99 -1.91
CA ILE A 382 -21.08 -15.08 -1.60
C ILE A 382 -21.64 -16.41 -2.13
N ALA A 383 -22.68 -16.93 -1.48
CA ALA A 383 -23.46 -18.05 -1.98
C ALA A 383 -24.79 -17.54 -2.54
N ILE A 384 -25.23 -18.02 -3.70
CA ILE A 384 -26.49 -17.61 -4.35
C ILE A 384 -27.34 -18.84 -4.63
N GLN A 385 -28.59 -18.81 -4.19
CA GLN A 385 -29.58 -19.87 -4.42
C GLN A 385 -30.14 -19.84 -5.85
N PRO A 386 -30.79 -20.93 -6.32
CA PRO A 386 -31.43 -20.95 -7.63
C PRO A 386 -32.51 -19.87 -7.85
N ASP A 387 -33.12 -19.37 -6.77
CA ASP A 387 -34.11 -18.29 -6.78
C ASP A 387 -33.50 -16.88 -6.84
N GLY A 388 -32.17 -16.78 -6.86
CA GLY A 388 -31.42 -15.54 -6.96
C GLY A 388 -31.12 -14.86 -5.61
N GLN A 389 -31.56 -15.41 -4.48
CA GLN A 389 -31.20 -14.88 -3.17
C GLN A 389 -29.71 -15.11 -2.91
N ALA A 390 -29.02 -14.09 -2.40
CA ALA A 390 -27.60 -14.14 -2.09
C ALA A 390 -27.35 -14.11 -0.58
N SER A 391 -26.35 -14.85 -0.12
CA SER A 391 -25.82 -14.74 1.22
C SER A 391 -25.12 -13.38 1.42
N ARG A 392 -24.89 -13.01 2.67
CA ARG A 392 -23.88 -11.99 2.97
C ARG A 392 -22.48 -12.48 2.53
N PRO A 393 -21.55 -11.57 2.16
CA PRO A 393 -20.20 -11.96 1.82
C PRO A 393 -19.44 -12.52 3.02
N ALA A 394 -18.57 -13.49 2.77
CA ALA A 394 -17.54 -13.98 3.68
C ALA A 394 -16.18 -13.68 3.05
N SER A 395 -15.25 -13.14 3.83
CA SER A 395 -13.95 -12.70 3.33
C SER A 395 -12.82 -13.16 4.24
N LEU A 396 -11.75 -13.69 3.65
CA LEU A 396 -10.48 -13.97 4.33
C LEU A 396 -9.31 -13.37 3.53
N THR A 397 -8.37 -12.79 4.25
CA THR A 397 -7.10 -12.30 3.68
C THR A 397 -6.01 -13.33 3.93
N PHE A 398 -5.28 -13.67 2.88
CA PHE A 398 -4.15 -14.58 2.90
C PHE A 398 -2.87 -13.85 2.48
N ASP A 399 -1.77 -14.21 3.13
CA ASP A 399 -0.43 -13.80 2.75
C ASP A 399 0.44 -15.05 2.61
N VAL A 400 1.55 -14.95 1.89
CA VAL A 400 2.39 -16.11 1.58
C VAL A 400 3.66 -16.10 2.43
N ALA A 401 3.82 -17.15 3.23
CA ALA A 401 5.02 -17.43 3.98
C ALA A 401 6.17 -17.68 3.02
N THR A 402 7.19 -16.84 3.12
CA THR A 402 8.46 -16.90 2.42
C THR A 402 9.47 -17.75 3.20
N ILE A 403 10.59 -18.09 2.57
CA ILE A 403 11.71 -18.72 3.29
C ILE A 403 12.16 -17.85 4.49
N CYS A 404 11.93 -16.54 4.41
CA CYS A 404 12.21 -15.56 5.45
C CYS A 404 11.26 -15.67 6.66
N ASP A 405 10.06 -16.24 6.49
CA ASP A 405 9.10 -16.45 7.58
C ASP A 405 9.42 -17.70 8.41
N THR A 406 10.01 -18.73 7.80
CA THR A 406 10.36 -19.99 8.49
C THR A 406 11.83 -20.11 8.85
N GLN A 407 12.72 -19.43 8.12
CA GLN A 407 14.16 -19.38 8.35
C GLN A 407 14.67 -17.96 8.06
N PRO A 408 14.47 -16.99 8.99
CA PRO A 408 14.82 -15.58 8.79
C PRO A 408 16.28 -15.37 8.32
N ARG A 409 17.19 -16.20 8.85
CA ARG A 409 18.63 -16.22 8.51
C ARG A 409 18.97 -16.82 7.15
N GLN A 410 17.98 -17.26 6.36
CA GLN A 410 18.17 -17.79 5.01
C GLN A 410 17.44 -16.97 3.93
N CYS A 411 16.86 -15.83 4.29
CA CYS A 411 16.22 -14.90 3.35
C CYS A 411 17.20 -14.33 2.32
N PRO A 412 16.96 -14.42 1.00
CA PRO A 412 17.77 -13.72 0.00
C PRO A 412 17.80 -12.22 0.31
N VAL A 413 18.98 -11.60 0.22
CA VAL A 413 19.10 -10.16 0.41
C VAL A 413 18.65 -9.48 -0.88
N ALA A 414 17.56 -8.74 -0.80
CA ALA A 414 17.07 -7.90 -1.89
C ALA A 414 18.10 -6.83 -2.23
N ALA A 415 18.30 -6.62 -3.54
CA ALA A 415 19.19 -5.58 -4.03
C ALA A 415 18.71 -4.19 -3.59
N PRO A 416 19.63 -3.24 -3.31
CA PRO A 416 19.26 -1.85 -3.09
C PRO A 416 18.50 -1.28 -4.29
N THR A 417 17.56 -0.39 -4.02
CA THR A 417 16.87 0.48 -4.97
C THR A 417 17.42 1.89 -4.82
N PHE A 418 17.58 2.60 -5.92
CA PHE A 418 18.02 4.00 -5.89
C PHE A 418 16.81 4.91 -5.96
N SER A 419 16.82 5.97 -5.17
CA SER A 419 15.72 6.94 -5.16
C SER A 419 15.60 7.72 -6.45
N HIS A 420 16.58 7.64 -7.34
CA HIS A 420 16.57 8.23 -8.67
C HIS A 420 16.89 7.17 -9.71
N ALA A 421 16.27 7.27 -10.89
CA ALA A 421 16.66 6.47 -12.03
C ALA A 421 18.03 6.92 -12.57
N SER A 422 18.73 6.04 -13.28
CA SER A 422 19.92 6.46 -14.04
C SER A 422 19.52 7.48 -15.11
N GLY A 423 20.30 8.56 -15.25
CA GLY A 423 19.96 9.62 -16.20
C GLY A 423 20.73 10.92 -16.05
N THR A 424 20.26 11.93 -16.78
CA THR A 424 20.77 13.31 -16.70
C THR A 424 19.80 14.18 -15.93
N TYR A 425 20.30 14.94 -14.97
CA TYR A 425 19.56 15.79 -14.06
C TYR A 425 19.94 17.25 -14.25
N ALA A 426 18.92 18.11 -14.31
CA ALA A 426 19.09 19.54 -14.54
C ALA A 426 19.82 20.24 -13.36
N SER A 427 19.58 19.72 -12.16
CA SER A 427 19.99 20.22 -10.85
C SER A 427 20.77 19.16 -10.07
N ARG A 428 21.40 19.55 -8.97
CA ARG A 428 21.94 18.60 -7.99
C ARG A 428 20.83 17.70 -7.43
N ILE A 429 21.17 16.46 -7.08
CA ILE A 429 20.23 15.48 -6.52
C ILE A 429 20.80 14.82 -5.25
N ALA A 430 19.91 14.31 -4.40
CA ALA A 430 20.26 13.54 -3.20
C ALA A 430 19.72 12.11 -3.34
N VAL A 431 20.59 11.14 -3.65
CA VAL A 431 20.22 9.75 -3.94
C VAL A 431 20.19 8.92 -2.65
N ASN A 432 19.03 8.34 -2.33
CA ASN A 432 18.90 7.35 -1.27
C ASN A 432 19.00 5.93 -1.84
N MET A 433 19.47 4.98 -1.02
CA MET A 433 19.68 3.59 -1.41
C MET A 433 18.96 2.66 -0.45
N LEU A 434 17.86 2.05 -0.89
CA LEU A 434 16.94 1.35 0.01
C LEU A 434 16.71 -0.11 -0.42
N THR A 435 16.81 -1.06 0.50
CA THR A 435 16.50 -2.48 0.34
C THR A 435 15.27 -2.87 1.17
N GLU A 436 14.43 -3.73 0.59
CA GLU A 436 13.30 -4.32 1.31
C GLU A 436 13.72 -5.43 2.29
N THR A 437 15.02 -5.77 2.35
CA THR A 437 15.54 -6.73 3.31
C THR A 437 15.66 -6.05 4.66
N THR A 438 14.81 -6.46 5.59
CA THR A 438 14.74 -5.86 6.92
C THR A 438 16.04 -6.05 7.70
N GLY A 439 16.56 -4.96 8.25
CA GLY A 439 17.84 -4.93 8.98
C GLY A 439 19.09 -5.23 8.15
N ALA A 440 19.06 -5.11 6.81
CA ALA A 440 20.24 -5.26 5.96
C ALA A 440 21.02 -3.94 5.85
N THR A 441 22.35 -4.05 5.82
CA THR A 441 23.27 -2.92 5.62
C THR A 441 23.50 -2.69 4.13
N VAL A 442 23.63 -1.44 3.68
CA VAL A 442 23.93 -1.12 2.27
C VAL A 442 25.32 -0.49 2.17
N HIS A 443 26.20 -1.01 1.31
CA HIS A 443 27.51 -0.43 0.99
C HIS A 443 27.53 0.08 -0.45
N TYR A 444 28.26 1.16 -0.73
CA TYR A 444 28.26 1.79 -2.05
C TYR A 444 29.59 2.44 -2.46
N THR A 445 29.70 2.74 -3.75
CA THR A 445 30.78 3.49 -4.40
C THR A 445 30.19 4.46 -5.42
N THR A 446 30.83 5.60 -5.66
CA THR A 446 30.32 6.66 -6.57
C THR A 446 31.13 6.83 -7.86
N ASP A 447 32.20 6.05 -7.99
CA ASP A 447 33.17 6.07 -9.09
C ASP A 447 33.08 4.83 -10.00
N GLY A 448 32.08 3.97 -9.78
CA GLY A 448 31.86 2.73 -10.54
C GLY A 448 32.73 1.54 -10.11
N SER A 449 33.60 1.69 -9.10
CA SER A 449 34.30 0.56 -8.49
C SER A 449 33.31 -0.40 -7.79
N MET A 450 33.67 -1.67 -7.57
CA MET A 450 32.78 -2.62 -6.90
C MET A 450 32.70 -2.31 -5.40
N PRO A 451 31.50 -2.21 -4.79
CA PRO A 451 31.38 -2.06 -3.35
C PRO A 451 31.84 -3.35 -2.65
N ILE A 452 32.56 -3.18 -1.54
CA ILE A 452 33.03 -4.25 -0.64
C ILE A 452 32.64 -3.90 0.80
N ALA A 453 32.83 -4.82 1.75
CA ALA A 453 32.45 -4.62 3.16
C ALA A 453 33.09 -3.38 3.82
N THR A 454 34.24 -2.91 3.33
CA THR A 454 34.90 -1.69 3.81
C THR A 454 34.55 -0.44 3.00
N SER A 455 33.72 -0.55 1.97
CA SER A 455 33.19 0.61 1.24
C SER A 455 32.25 1.40 2.14
N PRO A 456 32.08 2.72 1.87
CA PRO A 456 31.15 3.56 2.62
C PRO A 456 29.78 2.91 2.78
N GLN A 457 29.31 2.85 4.02
CA GLN A 457 27.95 2.42 4.32
C GLN A 457 26.97 3.55 3.97
N PHE A 458 25.84 3.19 3.38
CA PHE A 458 24.74 4.12 3.14
C PHE A 458 24.04 4.43 4.45
N ASN A 459 24.17 5.69 4.85
CA ASN A 459 23.80 6.22 6.15
C ASN A 459 23.07 7.57 5.96
N GLY A 460 22.23 7.64 4.92
CA GLY A 460 21.56 8.87 4.48
C GLY A 460 21.92 9.26 3.04
N ALA A 461 21.14 10.20 2.50
CA ALA A 461 21.18 10.55 1.08
C ALA A 461 22.58 10.96 0.60
N VAL A 462 23.02 10.38 -0.52
CA VAL A 462 24.29 10.71 -1.18
C VAL A 462 24.08 11.83 -2.18
N TRP A 463 24.80 12.93 -2.03
CA TRP A 463 24.66 14.10 -2.88
C TRP A 463 25.49 13.99 -4.15
N PHE A 464 24.83 14.26 -5.30
CA PHE A 464 25.49 14.45 -6.59
C PHE A 464 25.25 15.87 -7.09
N SER A 465 26.35 16.57 -7.37
CA SER A 465 26.41 17.93 -7.89
C SER A 465 27.51 18.02 -8.95
N ILE A 466 27.70 19.15 -9.64
CA ILE A 466 28.93 19.38 -10.40
C ILE A 466 30.07 19.59 -9.40
N ASP A 467 31.03 18.68 -9.41
CA ASP A 467 32.23 18.72 -8.58
C ASP A 467 33.41 19.27 -9.42
N PRO A 468 34.18 20.26 -8.93
CA PRO A 468 35.30 20.84 -9.68
C PRO A 468 36.43 19.86 -10.04
N VAL A 469 36.54 18.74 -9.33
CA VAL A 469 37.60 17.74 -9.47
C VAL A 469 37.06 16.47 -10.13
N LYS A 470 35.92 15.96 -9.65
CA LYS A 470 35.30 14.71 -10.14
C LYS A 470 34.48 14.90 -11.42
N GLY A 471 34.12 16.14 -11.75
CA GLY A 471 33.30 16.47 -12.91
C GLY A 471 31.81 16.39 -12.64
N ASP A 472 31.03 16.17 -13.70
CA ASP A 472 29.58 16.20 -13.70
C ASP A 472 28.92 14.81 -13.78
N ARG A 473 29.71 13.73 -13.75
CA ARG A 473 29.26 12.34 -13.94
C ARG A 473 29.65 11.46 -12.77
N TYR A 474 28.72 10.60 -12.37
CA TYR A 474 28.89 9.63 -11.29
C TYR A 474 28.38 8.27 -11.74
N THR A 475 29.07 7.20 -11.34
CA THR A 475 28.57 5.83 -11.47
C THR A 475 28.40 5.27 -10.06
N LEU A 476 27.15 5.24 -9.59
CA LEU A 476 26.81 4.70 -8.28
C LEU A 476 26.65 3.19 -8.39
N LYS A 477 27.41 2.42 -7.59
CA LYS A 477 27.16 1.00 -7.37
C LYS A 477 26.85 0.75 -5.91
N ALA A 478 25.91 -0.16 -5.64
CA ALA A 478 25.55 -0.52 -4.27
C ALA A 478 25.24 -2.01 -4.12
N ILE A 479 25.50 -2.52 -2.93
CA ILE A 479 25.22 -3.89 -2.50
C ILE A 479 24.58 -3.85 -1.11
N ALA A 480 23.62 -4.73 -0.87
CA ALA A 480 23.04 -4.93 0.46
C ALA A 480 23.60 -6.22 1.06
N THR A 481 23.91 -6.20 2.36
CA THR A 481 24.49 -7.30 3.11
C THR A 481 23.67 -7.60 4.36
N LYS A 482 23.44 -8.89 4.65
CA LYS A 482 22.76 -9.37 5.86
C LYS A 482 23.27 -10.76 6.23
N ASP A 483 23.70 -10.94 7.47
CA ASP A 483 24.16 -12.24 8.01
C ASP A 483 25.21 -12.94 7.12
N GLY A 484 26.19 -12.18 6.62
CA GLY A 484 27.25 -12.70 5.75
C GLY A 484 26.82 -13.07 4.33
N ARG A 485 25.65 -12.61 3.89
CA ARG A 485 25.12 -12.82 2.54
C ARG A 485 24.91 -11.49 1.84
N ASP A 486 25.13 -11.51 0.54
CA ASP A 486 25.10 -10.33 -0.31
C ASP A 486 23.94 -10.38 -1.30
N SER A 487 23.38 -9.22 -1.62
CA SER A 487 22.48 -9.06 -2.74
C SER A 487 23.22 -8.92 -4.07
N PRO A 488 22.53 -9.01 -5.22
CA PRO A 488 23.10 -8.56 -6.48
C PRO A 488 23.50 -7.08 -6.40
N VAL A 489 24.67 -6.74 -6.95
CA VAL A 489 25.10 -5.35 -7.08
C VAL A 489 24.22 -4.62 -8.09
N VAL A 490 23.71 -3.46 -7.70
CA VAL A 490 23.00 -2.53 -8.59
C VAL A 490 23.91 -1.39 -9.01
N SER A 491 23.67 -0.83 -10.19
CA SER A 491 24.48 0.23 -10.78
C SER A 491 23.58 1.26 -11.48
N ALA A 492 23.93 2.54 -11.35
CA ALA A 492 23.27 3.63 -12.07
C ALA A 492 24.27 4.74 -12.39
N ASP A 493 24.13 5.30 -13.59
CA ASP A 493 24.91 6.45 -14.03
C ASP A 493 24.09 7.74 -13.89
N TYR A 494 24.71 8.76 -13.34
CA TYR A 494 24.13 10.09 -13.15
C TYR A 494 24.98 11.15 -13.85
N LYS A 495 24.34 12.09 -14.52
CA LYS A 495 24.98 13.32 -15.03
C LYS A 495 24.27 14.56 -14.49
N ILE A 496 24.98 15.51 -13.92
CA ILE A 496 24.41 16.75 -13.35
C ILE A 496 24.74 17.94 -14.24
N SER A 497 23.75 18.68 -14.75
CA SER A 497 24.03 19.82 -15.64
C SER A 497 24.18 21.17 -14.93
N SER A 498 23.73 21.31 -13.68
CA SER A 498 23.92 22.51 -12.89
C SER A 498 23.86 22.23 -11.39
N ASN A 499 24.41 23.15 -10.59
CA ASN A 499 24.30 23.12 -9.13
C ASN A 499 23.04 23.81 -8.60
N ALA A 500 22.11 24.19 -9.48
CA ALA A 500 20.82 24.72 -9.06
C ALA A 500 20.00 23.64 -8.36
N GLU A 501 18.97 24.04 -7.61
CA GLU A 501 17.95 23.13 -7.08
C GLU A 501 16.75 23.07 -8.02
N SER A 502 15.95 22.01 -7.90
CA SER A 502 14.72 21.82 -8.68
C SER A 502 13.70 22.95 -8.39
N PRO A 503 12.90 23.39 -9.40
CA PRO A 503 12.02 24.56 -9.33
C PRO A 503 10.75 24.35 -8.49
N TRP A 504 10.87 23.71 -7.34
CA TRP A 504 9.76 23.44 -6.43
C TRP A 504 9.12 24.73 -5.90
N ASP A 505 7.79 24.77 -5.91
CA ASP A 505 6.98 25.96 -5.59
C ASP A 505 6.71 26.14 -4.09
N GLY A 506 7.27 25.26 -3.24
CA GLY A 506 7.08 25.27 -1.79
C GLY A 506 5.90 24.44 -1.30
N LYS A 507 5.10 23.84 -2.19
CA LYS A 507 3.92 23.06 -1.79
C LYS A 507 4.19 21.56 -1.85
N THR A 508 3.70 20.83 -0.86
CA THR A 508 3.87 19.37 -0.79
C THR A 508 2.51 18.70 -0.61
N VAL A 509 2.26 17.64 -1.37
CA VAL A 509 1.08 16.79 -1.20
C VAL A 509 1.31 15.82 -0.04
N PHE A 510 0.39 15.74 0.92
CA PHE A 510 0.39 14.72 1.98
C PHE A 510 -0.76 13.76 1.73
N ASN A 511 -0.44 12.48 1.56
CA ASN A 511 -1.38 11.39 1.37
C ASN A 511 -1.39 10.48 2.59
N ILE A 512 -2.58 10.03 2.99
CA ILE A 512 -2.76 8.93 3.94
C ILE A 512 -3.39 7.75 3.21
N GLU A 513 -2.81 6.57 3.37
CA GLU A 513 -3.30 5.33 2.78
C GLU A 513 -3.81 4.37 3.86
N ASN A 514 -4.99 3.80 3.62
CA ASN A 514 -5.56 2.75 4.45
C ASN A 514 -4.98 1.40 4.06
N GLY A 515 -3.90 0.99 4.72
CA GLY A 515 -3.30 -0.33 4.60
C GLY A 515 -3.80 -1.32 5.66
N THR A 516 -4.87 -1.01 6.40
CA THR A 516 -5.33 -1.81 7.57
C THR A 516 -5.94 -3.17 7.21
N GLY A 517 -5.97 -3.53 5.92
CA GLY A 517 -6.48 -4.83 5.46
C GLY A 517 -7.98 -5.02 5.68
N GLY A 518 -8.74 -3.93 5.80
CA GLY A 518 -10.18 -3.95 6.06
C GLY A 518 -10.57 -3.94 7.53
N LYS A 519 -9.60 -3.91 8.47
CA LYS A 519 -9.86 -3.81 9.92
C LYS A 519 -10.53 -2.49 10.29
N TYR A 520 -10.18 -1.40 9.61
CA TYR A 520 -10.82 -0.10 9.77
C TYR A 520 -11.27 0.47 8.42
N ARG A 521 -12.48 0.99 8.39
CA ARG A 521 -12.99 1.78 7.25
C ARG A 521 -12.40 3.19 7.28
N ASP A 522 -12.47 3.89 6.16
CA ASP A 522 -11.89 5.24 6.04
C ASP A 522 -12.55 6.28 6.98
N ASP A 523 -13.82 6.09 7.35
CA ASP A 523 -14.53 6.93 8.33
C ASP A 523 -14.08 6.67 9.78
N GLN A 524 -13.27 5.63 10.00
CA GLN A 524 -12.71 5.23 11.29
C GLN A 524 -11.19 5.45 11.38
N ILE A 525 -10.58 6.07 10.37
CA ILE A 525 -9.17 6.45 10.36
C ILE A 525 -9.09 7.96 10.41
N TYR A 526 -8.36 8.48 11.39
CA TYR A 526 -8.28 9.90 11.72
C TYR A 526 -6.84 10.37 11.61
N TRP A 527 -6.64 11.57 11.08
CA TRP A 527 -5.33 12.19 11.01
C TRP A 527 -5.42 13.71 11.07
N PHE A 528 -4.35 14.37 11.50
CA PHE A 528 -4.23 15.83 11.39
C PHE A 528 -2.77 16.25 11.39
N ILE A 529 -2.51 17.44 10.84
CA ILE A 529 -1.19 18.08 10.84
C ILE A 529 -1.24 19.31 11.74
N ILE A 530 -0.26 19.45 12.63
CA ILE A 530 -0.03 20.63 13.47
C ILE A 530 1.45 20.99 13.46
N GLY A 531 1.78 22.27 13.39
CA GLY A 531 3.14 22.78 13.39
C GLY A 531 3.15 24.28 13.58
N LYS A 532 4.22 24.96 13.16
CA LYS A 532 4.35 26.41 13.23
C LYS A 532 4.42 27.01 11.84
N ASP A 533 3.76 28.14 11.66
CA ASP A 533 3.87 28.95 10.46
C ASP A 533 5.25 29.63 10.40
N TRP A 534 5.86 29.68 9.21
CA TRP A 534 7.19 30.28 9.01
C TRP A 534 7.20 31.80 9.10
N ALA A 535 6.09 32.47 8.81
CA ALA A 535 6.02 33.93 8.78
C ALA A 535 5.77 34.51 10.19
N THR A 536 4.93 33.84 10.98
CA THR A 536 4.45 34.32 12.27
C THR A 536 5.06 33.59 13.47
N GLY A 537 5.59 32.38 13.28
CA GLY A 537 6.03 31.51 14.37
C GLY A 537 4.89 30.93 15.22
N GLN A 538 3.63 31.26 14.92
CA GLN A 538 2.45 30.76 15.63
C GLN A 538 2.18 29.30 15.27
N PHE A 539 1.63 28.54 16.23
CA PHE A 539 1.15 27.20 15.94
C PHE A 539 -0.09 27.26 15.03
N VAL A 540 -0.09 26.42 14.00
CA VAL A 540 -1.14 26.27 12.99
C VAL A 540 -1.45 24.80 12.78
N ARG A 541 -2.68 24.50 12.40
CA ARG A 541 -3.10 23.18 11.89
C ARG A 541 -3.46 23.26 10.41
N ALA A 542 -3.31 22.18 9.68
CA ALA A 542 -3.92 22.08 8.36
C ALA A 542 -5.42 21.75 8.48
N ASP A 543 -6.28 22.41 7.69
CA ASP A 543 -7.66 21.97 7.48
C ASP A 543 -7.76 20.95 6.33
N ALA A 544 -8.95 20.39 6.11
CA ALA A 544 -9.18 19.38 5.06
C ALA A 544 -8.94 19.89 3.62
N SER A 545 -8.78 21.21 3.43
CA SER A 545 -8.39 21.82 2.15
C SER A 545 -6.88 22.07 2.02
N GLY A 546 -6.12 21.84 3.09
CA GLY A 546 -4.67 22.09 3.14
C GLY A 546 -4.29 23.51 3.58
N ARG A 547 -5.24 24.34 4.01
CA ARG A 547 -4.95 25.68 4.51
C ARG A 547 -4.45 25.61 5.96
N LEU A 548 -3.40 26.38 6.27
CA LEU A 548 -2.88 26.51 7.63
C LEU A 548 -3.73 27.51 8.44
N ILE A 549 -4.33 27.04 9.54
CA ILE A 549 -5.21 27.80 10.43
C ILE A 549 -4.51 27.95 11.79
N PRO A 550 -4.36 29.18 12.31
CA PRO A 550 -3.87 29.39 13.68
C PRO A 550 -4.70 28.60 14.70
N VAL A 551 -4.01 27.89 15.60
CA VAL A 551 -4.68 27.24 16.73
C VAL A 551 -4.91 28.26 17.84
N THR A 552 -6.00 28.10 18.57
CA THR A 552 -6.41 29.01 19.66
C THR A 552 -6.97 28.22 20.84
N GLU A 553 -6.94 28.79 22.05
CA GLU A 553 -7.54 28.15 23.23
C GLU A 553 -9.06 27.93 23.07
N ALA A 554 -9.72 28.70 22.21
CA ALA A 554 -11.13 28.54 21.88
C ALA A 554 -11.43 27.24 21.12
N ASP A 555 -10.41 26.60 20.53
CA ASP A 555 -10.56 25.30 19.86
C ASP A 555 -10.78 24.15 20.86
N ASN A 556 -10.46 24.36 22.13
CA ASN A 556 -10.67 23.37 23.20
C ASN A 556 -12.17 23.25 23.53
N THR A 557 -12.90 22.48 22.73
CA THR A 557 -14.36 22.36 22.80
C THR A 557 -14.83 20.99 23.29
N VAL A 558 -13.94 20.00 23.35
CA VAL A 558 -14.29 18.62 23.72
C VAL A 558 -14.05 18.38 25.22
N PRO A 559 -15.10 18.12 26.02
CA PRO A 559 -14.93 17.80 27.44
C PRO A 559 -14.33 16.40 27.61
N VAL A 560 -13.42 16.25 28.59
CA VAL A 560 -12.79 14.98 28.96
C VAL A 560 -13.11 14.68 30.42
N PRO A 561 -13.62 13.48 30.77
CA PRO A 561 -13.90 13.12 32.16
C PRO A 561 -12.68 13.29 33.07
N ASN A 562 -12.90 13.80 34.29
CA ASN A 562 -11.86 14.02 35.31
C ASN A 562 -10.74 14.99 34.87
N ARG A 563 -11.03 15.92 33.95
CA ARG A 563 -10.13 17.01 33.55
C ARG A 563 -10.85 18.34 33.60
N ASP A 564 -10.19 19.34 34.17
CA ASP A 564 -10.75 20.69 34.31
C ASP A 564 -10.78 21.47 32.99
N LYS A 565 -9.86 21.14 32.07
CA LYS A 565 -9.72 21.81 30.78
C LYS A 565 -10.17 20.90 29.64
N PRO A 566 -11.02 21.38 28.71
CA PRO A 566 -11.37 20.67 27.49
C PRO A 566 -10.17 20.54 26.54
N TYR A 567 -10.36 19.75 25.48
CA TYR A 567 -9.36 19.46 24.45
C TYR A 567 -9.89 19.87 23.07
N ALA A 568 -8.98 20.08 22.13
CA ALA A 568 -9.27 20.30 20.73
C ALA A 568 -9.27 18.97 19.97
N ASN A 569 -10.24 18.82 19.06
CA ASN A 569 -10.30 17.74 18.09
C ASN A 569 -10.04 18.30 16.69
N TYR A 570 -8.86 18.02 16.15
CA TYR A 570 -8.47 18.44 14.81
C TYR A 570 -8.55 17.35 13.76
N ALA A 571 -9.07 16.18 14.13
CA ALA A 571 -9.07 15.03 13.25
C ALA A 571 -9.85 15.28 11.96
N ILE A 572 -9.20 14.93 10.86
CA ILE A 572 -9.79 14.74 9.54
C ILE A 572 -9.92 13.23 9.35
N THR A 573 -11.11 12.75 8.98
CA THR A 573 -11.26 11.33 8.63
C THR A 573 -10.71 11.07 7.24
N LEU A 574 -10.26 9.85 7.00
CA LEU A 574 -9.78 9.46 5.67
C LEU A 574 -10.91 9.49 4.61
N ALA A 575 -12.16 9.31 5.03
CA ALA A 575 -13.34 9.51 4.17
C ALA A 575 -13.58 10.98 3.79
N GLN A 576 -13.17 11.94 4.64
CA GLN A 576 -13.25 13.37 4.34
C GLN A 576 -12.13 13.83 3.40
N ALA A 577 -10.88 13.47 3.71
CA ALA A 577 -9.74 13.77 2.87
C ALA A 577 -8.65 12.68 3.01
N ARG A 578 -8.27 12.10 1.87
CA ARG A 578 -7.12 11.20 1.74
C ARG A 578 -5.82 11.92 1.44
N SER A 579 -5.93 13.14 0.91
CA SER A 579 -4.84 13.92 0.38
C SER A 579 -5.11 15.39 0.63
N ILE A 580 -4.09 16.12 1.09
CA ILE A 580 -4.09 17.59 1.14
C ILE A 580 -2.79 18.14 0.56
N VAL A 581 -2.80 19.40 0.12
CA VAL A 581 -1.60 20.10 -0.31
C VAL A 581 -1.32 21.21 0.68
N ILE A 582 -0.15 21.21 1.31
CA ILE A 582 0.20 22.21 2.32
C ILE A 582 1.41 23.06 1.88
N PRO A 583 1.46 24.34 2.28
CA PRO A 583 2.62 25.21 2.09
C PRO A 583 3.73 24.88 3.11
N PRO A 584 4.87 25.59 3.10
CA PRO A 584 5.93 25.40 4.09
C PRO A 584 5.42 25.56 5.53
N ILE A 585 5.89 24.68 6.41
CA ILE A 585 5.54 24.61 7.83
C ILE A 585 6.75 24.08 8.61
N GLN A 586 6.98 24.55 9.83
CA GLN A 586 8.10 24.13 10.67
C GLN A 586 7.63 23.47 11.98
N SER A 587 8.49 22.68 12.61
CA SER A 587 8.23 21.92 13.84
C SER A 587 6.90 21.15 13.78
N ALA A 588 6.65 20.48 12.66
CA ALA A 588 5.35 19.88 12.38
C ALA A 588 5.29 18.40 12.75
N ARG A 589 4.11 17.98 13.16
CA ARG A 589 3.73 16.58 13.36
C ARG A 589 2.49 16.26 12.57
N ILE A 590 2.45 15.03 12.05
CA ILE A 590 1.24 14.42 11.51
C ILE A 590 0.83 13.28 12.44
N TYR A 591 -0.29 13.44 13.14
CA TYR A 591 -0.85 12.38 13.98
C TYR A 591 -1.78 11.51 13.14
N MET A 592 -1.74 10.20 13.34
CA MET A 592 -2.58 9.20 12.67
C MET A 592 -3.13 8.24 13.72
N SER A 593 -4.42 7.94 13.65
CA SER A 593 -5.11 7.12 14.65
C SER A 593 -6.25 6.33 14.04
N VAL A 594 -6.61 5.22 14.70
CA VAL A 594 -7.68 4.31 14.24
C VAL A 594 -8.72 4.12 15.33
N GLY A 595 -9.99 4.03 14.93
CA GLY A 595 -11.14 3.85 15.81
C GLY A 595 -11.53 5.09 16.62
N LYS A 596 -10.55 5.84 17.14
CA LYS A 596 -10.73 7.09 17.89
C LYS A 596 -9.71 8.14 17.41
N PRO A 597 -10.08 9.43 17.36
CA PRO A 597 -9.13 10.50 17.05
C PRO A 597 -8.21 10.80 18.24
N VAL A 598 -6.99 11.22 17.94
CA VAL A 598 -6.10 11.87 18.92
C VAL A 598 -6.63 13.25 19.28
N MET A 599 -6.65 13.55 20.58
CA MET A 599 -7.01 14.84 21.14
C MET A 599 -5.75 15.58 21.61
N VAL A 600 -5.71 16.89 21.36
CA VAL A 600 -4.63 17.77 21.82
C VAL A 600 -5.21 18.91 22.66
N GLN A 601 -4.44 19.43 23.60
CA GLN A 601 -4.87 20.59 24.38
C GLN A 601 -4.13 21.84 23.90
N ILE A 602 -4.87 22.88 23.51
CA ILE A 602 -4.27 24.17 23.15
C ILE A 602 -4.07 25.00 24.41
N ASN A 603 -2.86 25.49 24.60
CA ASN A 603 -2.44 26.18 25.81
C ASN A 603 -1.65 27.45 25.44
N ARG A 604 -1.32 28.27 26.44
CA ARG A 604 -0.34 29.36 26.31
C ARG A 604 0.91 29.06 27.12
N ASP A 605 2.06 29.47 26.58
CA ASP A 605 3.30 29.51 27.34
C ASP A 605 3.32 30.70 28.31
N ILE A 606 4.37 30.81 29.13
CA ILE A 606 4.54 31.89 30.11
C ILE A 606 4.63 33.29 29.48
N ASN A 607 4.95 33.36 28.18
CA ASN A 607 5.06 34.60 27.42
C ASN A 607 3.74 34.93 26.68
N GLY A 608 2.69 34.13 26.89
CA GLY A 608 1.37 34.31 26.26
C GLY A 608 1.28 33.79 24.82
N ASN A 609 2.32 33.15 24.29
CA ASN A 609 2.29 32.55 22.96
C ASN A 609 1.43 31.28 23.00
N THR A 610 0.59 31.10 21.98
CA THR A 610 -0.23 29.90 21.87
C THR A 610 0.63 28.71 21.43
N GLY A 611 0.42 27.56 22.07
CA GLY A 611 1.03 26.27 21.75
C GLY A 611 0.06 25.12 21.99
N TYR A 612 0.54 23.88 21.87
CA TYR A 612 -0.28 22.70 22.14
C TYR A 612 0.47 21.69 23.02
N ALA A 613 -0.29 20.97 23.82
CA ALA A 613 0.15 19.74 24.48
C ALA A 613 -0.38 18.55 23.67
N GLY A 614 0.54 17.76 23.11
CA GLY A 614 0.23 16.46 22.53
C GLY A 614 -0.09 15.42 23.60
N PRO A 615 -0.33 14.16 23.21
CA PRO A 615 -0.55 13.06 24.14
C PRO A 615 0.60 12.92 25.16
N ASN A 616 0.27 12.93 26.47
CA ASN A 616 1.19 12.64 27.56
C ASN A 616 0.83 11.29 28.18
N LEU A 617 1.40 10.22 27.63
CA LEU A 617 1.03 8.85 27.97
C LEU A 617 1.54 8.38 29.34
N GLU A 618 2.42 9.15 29.98
CA GLU A 618 2.85 8.93 31.36
C GLU A 618 1.83 9.45 32.38
N ASN A 619 0.89 10.30 31.93
CA ASN A 619 -0.22 10.77 32.73
C ASN A 619 -1.40 9.80 32.65
N SER A 620 -1.72 9.14 33.76
CA SER A 620 -2.81 8.15 33.88
C SER A 620 -4.22 8.68 33.61
N THR A 621 -4.37 9.98 33.39
CA THR A 621 -5.64 10.65 33.05
C THR A 621 -5.62 11.31 31.67
N ASP A 622 -4.61 11.04 30.84
CA ASP A 622 -4.56 11.52 29.46
C ASP A 622 -5.70 10.90 28.62
N PRO A 623 -6.46 11.69 27.84
CA PRO A 623 -7.57 11.16 27.04
C PRO A 623 -7.13 10.23 25.91
N ASN A 624 -5.83 10.17 25.61
CA ASN A 624 -5.28 9.37 24.52
C ASN A 624 -4.77 7.99 24.99
N LEU A 625 -4.92 7.64 26.27
CA LEU A 625 -4.42 6.36 26.81
C LEU A 625 -5.01 5.13 26.12
N ASP A 626 -6.26 5.18 25.66
CA ASP A 626 -6.93 4.09 24.95
C ASP A 626 -7.05 4.35 23.43
N VAL A 627 -6.40 5.40 22.92
CA VAL A 627 -6.33 5.70 21.50
C VAL A 627 -5.14 4.96 20.88
N GLN A 628 -5.40 4.19 19.83
CA GLN A 628 -4.35 3.57 19.01
C GLN A 628 -3.90 4.58 17.95
N PHE A 629 -2.75 5.20 18.17
CA PHE A 629 -2.21 6.24 17.30
C PHE A 629 -0.71 6.15 17.16
N ASP A 630 -0.21 6.85 16.17
CA ASP A 630 1.20 7.06 15.91
C ASP A 630 1.39 8.42 15.23
N PHE A 631 2.62 8.85 15.01
CA PHE A 631 2.88 10.13 14.36
C PHE A 631 4.16 10.15 13.53
N GLY A 632 4.15 11.00 12.52
CA GLY A 632 5.34 11.40 11.78
C GLY A 632 5.79 12.80 12.15
N GLU A 633 7.07 13.08 12.01
CA GLU A 633 7.65 14.40 12.26
C GLU A 633 8.24 14.95 10.98
N PHE A 634 8.07 16.26 10.75
CA PHE A 634 8.60 16.87 9.54
C PHE A 634 8.79 18.39 9.64
N ASN A 635 9.63 18.89 8.72
CA ASN A 635 9.77 20.30 8.38
C ASN A 635 9.67 20.44 6.87
N ILE A 636 8.78 21.32 6.39
CA ILE A 636 8.79 21.80 5.01
C ILE A 636 9.44 23.17 5.03
N ASN A 637 10.70 23.23 4.59
CA ASN A 637 11.47 24.44 4.52
C ASN A 637 11.03 25.29 3.32
N ARG A 638 11.14 26.62 3.44
CA ARG A 638 10.75 27.54 2.36
C ARG A 638 11.66 27.38 1.13
N PRO A 639 11.15 27.58 -0.10
CA PRO A 639 11.98 27.61 -1.31
C PRO A 639 13.10 28.67 -1.24
N ARG A 640 14.12 28.52 -2.09
CA ARG A 640 15.14 29.57 -2.25
C ARG A 640 14.54 30.90 -2.73
N PRO A 641 15.14 32.05 -2.34
CA PRO A 641 16.33 32.18 -1.49
C PRO A 641 16.02 32.19 0.02
N ALA A 642 14.79 31.89 0.45
CA ALA A 642 14.36 32.06 1.84
C ALA A 642 14.87 30.97 2.81
N SER A 643 15.54 29.94 2.30
CA SER A 643 16.22 28.88 3.05
C SER A 643 17.44 28.36 2.28
N ASP A 644 18.51 28.00 2.98
CA ASP A 644 19.68 27.34 2.40
C ASP A 644 19.45 25.84 2.13
N TYR A 645 18.46 25.25 2.79
CA TYR A 645 18.06 23.85 2.66
C TYR A 645 16.54 23.77 2.38
N PRO A 646 16.07 24.21 1.20
CA PRO A 646 14.65 24.08 0.87
C PRO A 646 14.26 22.59 0.78
N GLY A 647 12.95 22.35 0.76
CA GLY A 647 12.37 21.03 0.61
C GLY A 647 11.83 20.48 1.92
N ILE A 648 11.91 19.17 2.12
CA ILE A 648 11.33 18.50 3.29
C ILE A 648 12.35 17.64 4.01
N PHE A 649 12.33 17.70 5.34
CA PHE A 649 12.83 16.65 6.22
C PHE A 649 11.63 15.95 6.84
N VAL A 650 11.54 14.61 6.75
CA VAL A 650 10.39 13.86 7.26
C VAL A 650 10.78 12.45 7.70
N ASN A 651 10.17 11.96 8.78
CA ASN A 651 10.47 10.65 9.36
C ASN A 651 9.22 9.99 9.98
N THR A 652 9.31 8.67 10.16
CA THR A 652 8.56 7.95 11.20
C THR A 652 9.35 7.99 12.52
N THR A 653 8.73 7.70 13.65
CA THR A 653 9.45 7.70 14.94
C THR A 653 8.92 6.66 15.92
N ARG A 654 9.83 6.02 16.67
CA ARG A 654 9.54 5.11 17.79
C ARG A 654 10.18 5.59 19.10
N VAL A 655 10.69 6.82 19.12
CA VAL A 655 11.38 7.42 20.28
C VAL A 655 10.51 7.37 21.54
N ASP A 656 9.20 7.60 21.38
CA ASP A 656 8.25 7.61 22.50
C ASP A 656 7.50 6.28 22.63
N MET A 657 7.05 5.72 21.49
CA MET A 657 6.22 4.51 21.44
C MET A 657 6.13 3.93 20.03
N PHE A 658 5.66 2.69 19.94
CA PHE A 658 5.03 2.13 18.75
C PHE A 658 3.52 2.00 18.98
N GLY A 659 2.70 2.61 18.13
CA GLY A 659 1.25 2.49 18.21
C GLY A 659 0.59 1.98 16.92
N LEU A 660 1.11 2.35 15.75
CA LEU A 660 0.67 1.85 14.45
C LEU A 660 1.87 1.49 13.59
N PRO A 661 1.87 0.37 12.84
CA PRO A 661 2.89 0.15 11.81
C PRO A 661 2.72 1.20 10.71
N LEU A 662 3.77 1.97 10.44
CA LEU A 662 3.77 3.08 9.48
C LEU A 662 4.84 2.87 8.41
N ARG A 663 4.42 2.96 7.15
CA ARG A 663 5.34 3.08 6.02
C ARG A 663 5.27 4.50 5.46
N LEU A 664 6.42 5.15 5.34
CA LEU A 664 6.56 6.50 4.82
C LEU A 664 7.21 6.43 3.43
N ARG A 665 6.54 6.95 2.41
CA ARG A 665 7.10 7.12 1.06
C ARG A 665 7.13 8.58 0.65
N VAL A 666 8.24 9.04 0.10
CA VAL A 666 8.42 10.43 -0.36
C VAL A 666 8.82 10.43 -1.83
N LYS A 667 8.14 11.25 -2.62
CA LYS A 667 8.47 11.52 -4.03
C LYS A 667 8.87 12.96 -4.24
N GLY A 668 9.82 13.21 -5.13
CA GLY A 668 10.28 14.56 -5.52
C GLY A 668 10.09 14.85 -7.02
N LEU A 669 10.13 16.14 -7.36
CA LEU A 669 9.97 16.64 -8.74
C LEU A 669 11.11 16.22 -9.67
N ASP A 670 12.28 15.94 -9.10
CA ASP A 670 13.46 15.39 -9.78
C ASP A 670 13.37 13.87 -9.98
N GLY A 671 12.21 13.25 -9.76
CA GLY A 671 12.08 11.79 -9.86
C GLY A 671 12.61 11.05 -8.62
N TYR A 672 12.92 11.77 -7.54
CA TYR A 672 13.17 11.18 -6.23
C TYR A 672 12.00 10.27 -5.81
N ASP A 673 12.29 9.08 -5.28
CA ASP A 673 11.32 8.14 -4.71
C ASP A 673 11.98 7.26 -3.63
N ALA A 674 11.65 7.47 -2.36
CA ALA A 674 12.23 6.72 -1.25
C ALA A 674 11.15 6.25 -0.27
N THR A 675 11.36 5.08 0.35
CA THR A 675 10.42 4.47 1.30
C THR A 675 11.12 3.96 2.56
N VAL A 676 10.65 4.38 3.74
CA VAL A 676 11.18 4.01 5.06
C VAL A 676 10.04 3.62 6.02
N GLY A 677 10.38 3.22 7.25
CA GLY A 677 9.44 2.75 8.27
C GLY A 677 9.25 1.23 8.24
N GLU A 678 8.20 0.73 8.89
CA GLU A 678 7.90 -0.70 8.88
C GLU A 678 7.56 -1.20 7.47
N THR A 679 7.95 -2.44 7.16
CA THR A 679 7.72 -3.03 5.82
C THR A 679 6.25 -3.35 5.53
N LEU A 680 5.41 -3.35 6.57
CA LEU A 680 4.00 -3.74 6.56
C LEU A 680 3.73 -5.20 6.12
N LYS A 681 4.77 -6.05 6.10
CA LYS A 681 4.66 -7.50 5.90
C LYS A 681 4.12 -8.22 7.14
N GLU A 682 4.23 -7.57 8.29
CA GLU A 682 3.75 -8.03 9.58
C GLU A 682 2.57 -7.16 9.99
N THR A 683 1.56 -7.79 10.56
CA THR A 683 0.46 -7.09 11.22
C THR A 683 0.94 -6.48 12.52
N ARG A 684 0.20 -5.49 13.01
CA ARG A 684 0.47 -4.86 14.31
C ARG A 684 0.50 -5.87 15.46
N ASP A 685 -0.44 -6.81 15.47
CA ASP A 685 -0.56 -7.80 16.54
C ASP A 685 0.62 -8.81 16.48
N GLU A 686 1.09 -9.16 15.28
CA GLU A 686 2.32 -9.95 15.10
C GLU A 686 3.56 -9.20 15.59
N LEU A 687 3.70 -7.90 15.29
CA LEU A 687 4.82 -7.08 15.79
C LEU A 687 4.83 -7.00 17.32
N ILE A 688 3.67 -6.83 17.97
CA ILE A 688 3.58 -6.84 19.44
C ILE A 688 3.98 -8.21 20.02
N ALA A 689 3.51 -9.30 19.42
CA ALA A 689 3.87 -10.65 19.86
C ALA A 689 5.38 -10.93 19.67
N ARG A 690 5.94 -10.55 18.52
CA ARG A 690 7.37 -10.68 18.21
C ARG A 690 8.24 -9.84 19.12
N PHE A 691 7.82 -8.62 19.46
CA PHE A 691 8.56 -7.79 20.41
C PHE A 691 8.78 -8.52 21.74
N ILE A 692 7.75 -9.20 22.27
CA ILE A 692 7.87 -9.98 23.52
C ILE A 692 8.76 -11.22 23.31
N LEU A 693 8.73 -11.83 22.12
CA LEU A 693 9.51 -13.04 21.83
C LEU A 693 11.00 -12.75 21.62
N GLU A 694 11.31 -11.63 20.97
CA GLU A 694 12.65 -11.32 20.43
C GLU A 694 13.47 -10.40 21.34
N THR A 695 12.81 -9.73 22.31
CA THR A 695 13.51 -8.88 23.28
C THR A 695 13.77 -9.60 24.62
N PRO A 696 14.81 -9.18 25.38
CA PRO A 696 15.05 -9.68 26.73
C PRO A 696 13.89 -9.40 27.71
N PRO A 697 13.75 -10.18 28.79
CA PRO A 697 12.66 -10.07 29.75
C PRO A 697 12.38 -8.66 30.29
N GLU A 698 13.42 -7.84 30.44
CA GLU A 698 13.35 -6.47 30.93
C GLU A 698 12.45 -5.58 30.06
N PHE A 699 12.38 -5.86 28.75
CA PHE A 699 11.60 -5.10 27.77
C PHE A 699 10.15 -5.61 27.64
N HIS A 700 9.82 -6.82 28.07
CA HIS A 700 8.50 -7.42 27.84
C HIS A 700 7.34 -6.61 28.41
N ALA A 701 7.57 -5.93 29.53
CA ALA A 701 6.55 -5.10 30.19
C ALA A 701 6.13 -3.89 29.35
N LEU A 702 6.98 -3.44 28.41
CA LEU A 702 6.72 -2.30 27.53
C LEU A 702 5.52 -2.55 26.59
N ALA A 703 5.22 -3.81 26.30
CA ALA A 703 4.13 -4.27 25.44
C ALA A 703 2.96 -4.92 26.22
N LYS A 704 2.91 -4.74 27.55
CA LYS A 704 1.88 -5.32 28.43
C LYS A 704 1.03 -4.23 29.09
N ALA A 705 0.04 -4.63 29.89
CA ALA A 705 -0.75 -3.70 30.69
C ALA A 705 0.18 -2.81 31.55
N PRO A 706 -0.12 -1.50 31.69
CA PRO A 706 -1.34 -0.81 31.24
C PRO A 706 -1.29 -0.28 29.80
N TYR A 707 -0.23 -0.53 29.04
CA TYR A 707 -0.03 0.04 27.71
C TYR A 707 -0.74 -0.76 26.60
N ALA A 708 -0.82 -2.07 26.79
CA ALA A 708 -1.55 -2.98 25.92
C ALA A 708 -3.08 -2.78 26.03
N PRO A 709 -3.83 -2.98 24.94
CA PRO A 709 -3.38 -3.36 23.59
C PRO A 709 -2.95 -2.15 22.74
N SER A 710 -2.99 -0.93 23.27
CA SER A 710 -2.90 0.32 22.50
C SER A 710 -1.51 0.62 21.94
N ARG A 711 -0.43 0.16 22.58
CA ARG A 711 0.96 0.48 22.18
C ARG A 711 2.03 -0.38 22.85
N ILE A 712 3.26 -0.24 22.35
CA ILE A 712 4.52 -0.58 23.03
C ILE A 712 5.19 0.73 23.43
N MET A 713 5.52 0.91 24.70
CA MET A 713 6.21 2.13 25.17
C MET A 713 7.72 2.06 24.97
N ALA A 714 8.36 3.18 24.64
CA ALA A 714 9.81 3.25 24.69
C ALA A 714 10.31 3.13 26.15
N PRO A 715 11.53 2.58 26.37
CA PRO A 715 11.93 2.05 27.67
C PRO A 715 11.83 3.05 28.84
N ALA A 716 12.39 4.26 28.64
CA ALA A 716 12.49 5.29 29.67
C ALA A 716 11.16 6.03 29.95
N HIS A 717 10.12 5.80 29.14
CA HIS A 717 8.74 6.25 29.40
C HIS A 717 7.92 5.20 30.18
N ALA A 718 8.53 4.08 30.54
CA ALA A 718 7.87 2.95 31.21
C ALA A 718 8.76 2.35 32.31
N THR A 719 9.22 1.10 32.19
CA THR A 719 9.88 0.38 33.29
C THR A 719 11.34 0.78 33.53
N PHE A 720 11.97 1.50 32.59
CA PHE A 720 13.35 1.99 32.70
C PHE A 720 13.41 3.45 33.14
N LYS A 721 12.27 4.07 33.45
CA LYS A 721 12.23 5.41 34.06
C LYS A 721 12.92 5.39 35.43
N ALA A 722 13.25 6.56 35.95
CA ALA A 722 13.79 6.70 37.31
C ALA A 722 12.85 5.99 38.32
N GLU A 723 13.42 5.25 39.26
CA GLU A 723 12.69 4.44 40.27
C GLU A 723 11.91 3.24 39.70
N GLY A 724 11.96 3.02 38.38
CA GLY A 724 11.43 1.81 37.74
C GLY A 724 12.27 0.56 38.02
N PRO A 725 11.73 -0.65 37.81
CA PRO A 725 12.44 -1.90 38.06
C PRO A 725 13.71 -2.07 37.21
N ASN A 726 13.79 -1.39 36.07
CA ASN A 726 14.95 -1.43 35.16
C ASN A 726 15.72 -0.09 35.16
N ALA A 727 15.59 0.73 36.21
CA ALA A 727 16.18 2.07 36.26
C ALA A 727 17.70 2.09 36.10
N ASN A 728 18.39 0.99 36.42
CA ASN A 728 19.86 0.91 36.41
C ASN A 728 20.36 -0.03 35.30
N TYR A 729 19.54 -0.29 34.28
CA TYR A 729 19.80 -1.33 33.28
C TYR A 729 21.15 -1.18 32.57
N LEU A 730 21.51 0.04 32.14
CA LEU A 730 22.76 0.32 31.42
C LEU A 730 23.94 0.67 32.35
N ASP A 731 23.72 0.84 33.66
CA ASP A 731 24.70 1.42 34.57
C ASP A 731 26.03 0.66 34.57
N ALA A 732 25.98 -0.68 34.58
CA ALA A 732 27.18 -1.51 34.57
C ALA A 732 28.02 -1.32 33.29
N TYR A 733 27.37 -1.18 32.13
CA TYR A 733 28.07 -0.93 30.86
C TYR A 733 28.61 0.51 30.80
N ILE A 734 27.84 1.48 31.28
CA ILE A 734 28.31 2.87 31.38
C ILE A 734 29.54 2.94 32.28
N ASP A 735 29.54 2.26 33.43
CA ASP A 735 30.67 2.15 34.35
C ASP A 735 31.91 1.55 33.67
N GLU A 736 31.73 0.47 32.91
CA GLU A 736 32.81 -0.15 32.15
C GLU A 736 33.44 0.85 31.17
N ILE A 737 32.61 1.53 30.38
CA ILE A 737 33.06 2.50 29.38
C ILE A 737 33.77 3.70 30.03
N TRP A 738 33.19 4.25 31.10
CA TRP A 738 33.81 5.36 31.82
C TRP A 738 35.16 4.95 32.40
N ASN A 739 35.24 3.79 33.06
CA ASN A 739 36.48 3.28 33.63
C ASN A 739 37.55 2.98 32.58
N MET A 740 37.16 2.39 31.44
CA MET A 740 38.05 2.13 30.32
C MET A 740 38.72 3.41 29.82
N TYR A 741 37.94 4.49 29.66
CA TYR A 741 38.45 5.77 29.19
C TYR A 741 39.09 6.64 30.29
N ARG A 742 39.30 6.12 31.51
CA ARG A 742 40.20 6.75 32.50
C ARG A 742 41.66 6.51 32.15
N SER A 743 41.98 5.31 31.67
CA SER A 743 43.35 4.90 31.35
C SER A 743 43.64 4.86 29.85
N ARG A 744 42.61 4.95 29.00
CA ARG A 744 42.70 4.92 27.54
C ARG A 744 42.11 6.18 26.92
N ASP A 745 42.71 6.66 25.83
CA ASP A 745 42.11 7.72 25.02
C ASP A 745 40.93 7.20 24.19
N LEU A 746 39.84 7.96 24.16
CA LEU A 746 38.77 7.82 23.18
C LEU A 746 39.14 8.67 21.97
N VAL A 747 39.62 8.04 20.90
CA VAL A 747 39.96 8.74 19.65
C VAL A 747 38.84 8.52 18.65
N MET A 748 38.24 9.59 18.14
CA MET A 748 37.15 9.49 17.17
C MET A 748 37.21 10.56 16.08
N LYS A 749 36.65 10.21 14.92
CA LYS A 749 36.43 11.12 13.79
C LYS A 749 34.92 11.31 13.58
N VAL A 750 34.51 12.56 13.38
CA VAL A 750 33.11 12.93 13.09
C VAL A 750 33.08 13.70 11.78
N GLY A 751 32.61 13.07 10.71
CA GLY A 751 32.63 13.65 9.36
C GLY A 751 34.03 14.16 8.97
N ASP A 752 34.09 15.36 8.40
CA ASP A 752 35.35 15.99 7.99
C ASP A 752 36.04 16.80 9.10
N TRP A 753 35.46 16.89 10.31
CA TRP A 753 36.03 17.64 11.42
C TRP A 753 37.37 17.05 11.90
N PRO A 754 38.23 17.82 12.59
CA PRO A 754 39.47 17.27 13.14
C PRO A 754 39.20 16.06 14.05
N THR A 755 40.24 15.24 14.27
CA THR A 755 40.16 14.11 15.19
C THR A 755 39.97 14.62 16.61
N PHE A 756 39.00 14.05 17.32
CA PHE A 756 38.77 14.33 18.73
C PHE A 756 39.43 13.26 19.59
N THR A 757 40.12 13.70 20.64
CA THR A 757 40.70 12.82 21.67
C THR A 757 40.06 13.11 23.01
N GLY A 758 39.43 12.09 23.60
CA GLY A 758 38.69 12.15 24.85
C GLY A 758 39.34 11.37 25.99
N ARG A 759 39.23 11.88 27.22
CA ARG A 759 39.63 11.17 28.45
C ARG A 759 38.68 11.45 29.61
N VAL A 760 38.37 10.42 30.40
CA VAL A 760 37.61 10.54 31.65
C VAL A 760 38.54 10.97 32.78
N GLY A 761 38.30 12.16 33.33
CA GLY A 761 39.01 12.70 34.50
C GLY A 761 38.54 12.07 35.81
N PRO A 762 39.30 12.23 36.93
CA PRO A 762 38.94 11.67 38.24
C PRO A 762 37.58 12.15 38.79
N ASP A 763 37.03 13.21 38.21
CA ASP A 763 35.72 13.82 38.47
C ASP A 763 34.57 13.22 37.62
N ASP A 764 34.80 12.09 36.94
CA ASP A 764 33.87 11.43 36.00
C ASP A 764 33.56 12.25 34.74
N VAL A 765 34.24 13.38 34.51
CA VAL A 765 34.03 14.21 33.33
C VAL A 765 34.82 13.65 32.15
N LEU A 766 34.13 13.26 31.09
CA LEU A 766 34.76 12.90 29.80
C LEU A 766 35.05 14.19 29.03
N THR A 767 36.33 14.54 28.93
CA THR A 767 36.79 15.76 28.27
C THR A 767 37.43 15.42 26.93
N PHE A 768 36.94 16.03 25.85
CA PHE A 768 37.48 15.93 24.50
C PHE A 768 38.25 17.19 24.10
N THR A 769 39.25 17.04 23.24
CA THR A 769 39.87 18.15 22.50
C THR A 769 40.06 17.77 21.04
N ASP A 770 39.93 18.75 20.14
CA ASP A 770 40.30 18.65 18.73
C ASP A 770 41.65 19.36 18.43
N GLY A 771 42.40 19.72 19.49
CA GLY A 771 43.62 20.52 19.42
C GLY A 771 43.39 22.03 19.39
N ILE A 772 42.14 22.49 19.24
CA ILE A 772 41.77 23.91 19.22
C ILE A 772 40.94 24.24 20.46
N ASP A 773 39.90 23.45 20.70
CA ASP A 773 38.92 23.68 21.75
C ASP A 773 38.82 22.48 22.70
N THR A 774 38.00 22.63 23.74
CA THR A 774 37.66 21.57 24.69
C THR A 774 36.15 21.41 24.80
N TYR A 775 35.70 20.17 24.81
CA TYR A 775 34.31 19.74 24.86
C TYR A 775 34.12 18.71 25.97
N LYS A 776 32.91 18.56 26.51
CA LYS A 776 32.69 17.76 27.74
C LYS A 776 31.40 16.97 27.75
N ILE A 777 31.45 15.78 28.34
CA ILE A 777 30.31 15.17 29.02
C ILE A 777 30.58 15.35 30.51
N HIS A 778 29.76 16.16 31.16
CA HIS A 778 30.03 16.75 32.47
C HIS A 778 29.77 15.80 33.65
N GLY A 779 30.07 14.51 33.45
CA GLY A 779 29.88 13.45 34.42
C GLY A 779 29.61 12.13 33.71
N LYS A 780 29.24 11.13 34.51
CA LYS A 780 28.79 9.82 34.03
C LYS A 780 27.26 9.82 33.84
N PRO A 781 26.74 9.54 32.63
CA PRO A 781 25.31 9.55 32.38
C PRO A 781 24.62 8.39 33.09
N THR A 782 23.34 8.56 33.36
CA THR A 782 22.42 7.52 33.86
C THR A 782 21.82 6.72 32.71
N THR A 783 21.26 5.55 33.02
CA THR A 783 20.44 4.77 32.09
C THR A 783 19.37 5.63 31.38
N GLN A 784 18.69 6.54 32.11
CA GLN A 784 17.64 7.39 31.52
C GLN A 784 18.21 8.46 30.58
N GLU A 785 19.35 9.05 30.91
CA GLU A 785 20.01 10.04 30.04
C GLU A 785 20.45 9.41 28.72
N VAL A 786 20.94 8.16 28.76
CA VAL A 786 21.29 7.41 27.55
C VAL A 786 20.04 7.09 26.72
N LEU A 787 18.99 6.52 27.33
CA LEU A 787 17.80 6.08 26.58
C LEU A 787 16.99 7.25 26.00
N LEU A 788 17.08 8.44 26.60
CA LEU A 788 16.36 9.64 26.15
C LEU A 788 17.25 10.62 25.39
N GLY A 789 18.58 10.44 25.38
CA GLY A 789 19.55 11.40 24.84
C GLY A 789 19.38 12.79 25.44
N LYS A 790 19.32 12.85 26.77
CA LYS A 790 19.09 14.09 27.53
C LYS A 790 20.11 14.28 28.65
N GLY A 791 19.96 15.35 29.42
CA GLY A 791 20.78 15.59 30.61
C GLY A 791 22.24 15.76 30.19
N LEU A 792 23.16 14.98 30.76
CA LEU A 792 24.58 15.04 30.40
C LEU A 792 24.89 14.75 28.92
N LEU A 793 23.93 14.17 28.18
CA LEU A 793 24.04 13.86 26.75
C LEU A 793 23.30 14.88 25.84
N ASP A 794 22.84 16.00 26.41
CA ASP A 794 22.35 17.19 25.72
C ASP A 794 22.66 18.42 26.60
N ASP A 795 23.95 18.61 26.88
CA ASP A 795 24.44 19.59 27.84
C ASP A 795 25.51 20.47 27.21
N ALA A 796 25.04 21.56 26.60
CA ALA A 796 25.92 22.54 25.98
C ALA A 796 26.46 23.59 26.97
N ARG A 797 26.42 23.36 28.29
CA ARG A 797 26.86 24.37 29.27
C ARG A 797 28.31 24.79 29.04
N GLY A 798 28.58 26.08 29.24
CA GLY A 798 29.89 26.67 28.98
C GLY A 798 30.20 26.89 27.49
N THR A 799 29.21 26.74 26.61
CA THR A 799 29.29 27.13 25.20
C THR A 799 28.19 28.14 24.86
N THR A 800 28.29 28.78 23.69
CA THR A 800 27.32 29.79 23.23
C THR A 800 26.53 29.25 22.02
N PRO A 801 25.18 29.20 22.06
CA PRO A 801 24.37 28.76 20.93
C PRO A 801 24.74 29.46 19.62
N GLY A 802 24.75 28.71 18.52
CA GLY A 802 25.11 29.22 17.18
C GLY A 802 26.61 29.32 16.90
N THR A 803 27.47 28.90 17.83
CA THR A 803 28.93 28.81 17.59
C THR A 803 29.35 27.40 17.19
N ASP A 804 30.49 27.28 16.47
CA ASP A 804 31.07 25.98 16.12
C ASP A 804 31.34 25.12 17.35
N LYS A 805 31.76 25.74 18.46
CA LYS A 805 32.02 25.03 19.71
C LYS A 805 30.74 24.39 20.27
N TYR A 806 29.64 25.12 20.25
CA TYR A 806 28.32 24.62 20.68
C TYR A 806 27.86 23.45 19.80
N ASN A 807 27.98 23.59 18.47
CA ASN A 807 27.59 22.54 17.52
C ASN A 807 28.43 21.27 17.72
N LYS A 808 29.75 21.42 17.88
CA LYS A 808 30.66 20.29 18.14
C LYS A 808 30.35 19.63 19.49
N GLN A 809 30.18 20.41 20.56
CA GLN A 809 29.83 19.91 21.90
C GLN A 809 28.62 18.97 21.88
N LEU A 810 27.51 19.43 21.29
CA LEU A 810 26.29 18.63 21.18
C LEU A 810 26.46 17.40 20.28
N GLN A 811 27.20 17.54 19.18
CA GLN A 811 27.47 16.40 18.31
C GLN A 811 28.29 15.32 19.01
N LEU A 812 29.31 15.66 19.81
CA LEU A 812 30.07 14.65 20.56
C LEU A 812 29.19 13.91 21.59
N GLN A 813 28.25 14.62 22.20
CA GLN A 813 27.30 14.03 23.14
C GLN A 813 26.33 13.08 22.44
N ALA A 814 25.81 13.46 21.27
CA ALA A 814 24.99 12.58 20.43
C ALA A 814 25.74 11.31 20.03
N GLN A 815 27.02 11.42 19.63
CA GLN A 815 27.85 10.26 19.27
C GLN A 815 27.98 9.27 20.44
N ILE A 816 28.30 9.76 21.64
CA ILE A 816 28.42 8.92 22.84
C ILE A 816 27.07 8.30 23.22
N CYS A 817 25.97 9.08 23.13
CA CYS A 817 24.64 8.58 23.40
C CYS A 817 24.26 7.40 22.49
N ALA A 818 24.49 7.55 21.18
CA ALA A 818 24.23 6.49 20.21
C ALA A 818 25.10 5.25 20.47
N ALA A 819 26.38 5.45 20.73
CA ALA A 819 27.31 4.35 21.00
C ALA A 819 26.95 3.56 22.27
N LEU A 820 26.46 4.23 23.32
CA LEU A 820 25.99 3.58 24.54
C LEU A 820 24.68 2.81 24.31
N ASN A 821 23.72 3.38 23.57
CA ASN A 821 22.47 2.67 23.21
C ASN A 821 22.76 1.39 22.41
N ARG A 822 23.70 1.47 21.46
CA ARG A 822 24.07 0.39 20.54
C ARG A 822 25.08 -0.61 21.11
N HIS A 823 25.63 -0.35 22.30
CA HIS A 823 26.68 -1.14 22.93
C HIS A 823 27.93 -1.30 22.04
N VAL A 824 28.47 -0.17 21.59
CA VAL A 824 29.69 -0.11 20.77
C VAL A 824 30.68 0.95 21.24
N ALA A 825 30.43 1.57 22.40
CA ALA A 825 31.19 2.69 22.93
C ALA A 825 32.69 2.39 23.14
N GLU A 826 33.08 1.12 23.20
CA GLU A 826 34.45 0.66 23.35
C GLU A 826 35.32 0.77 22.08
N GLN A 827 34.74 0.93 20.88
CA GLN A 827 35.48 0.96 19.60
C GLN A 827 34.94 2.03 18.63
N PRO A 828 35.32 3.32 18.82
CA PRO A 828 34.75 4.45 18.08
C PRO A 828 34.93 4.42 16.56
N ASN A 829 36.12 4.05 16.07
CA ASN A 829 36.41 4.12 14.64
C ASN A 829 36.07 2.82 13.91
N GLU A 830 35.96 1.72 14.64
CA GLU A 830 35.71 0.40 14.09
C GLU A 830 34.23 0.03 14.08
N ARG A 831 33.44 0.52 15.05
CA ARG A 831 32.07 0.02 15.28
C ARG A 831 30.95 1.04 15.31
N TRP A 832 31.19 2.31 15.66
CA TRP A 832 30.09 3.26 15.97
C TRP A 832 29.11 3.53 14.82
N TYR A 833 29.57 3.34 13.59
CA TYR A 833 28.79 3.65 12.39
C TYR A 833 28.36 2.40 11.61
N ASP A 834 28.86 1.21 12.00
CA ASP A 834 28.58 -0.05 11.30
C ASP A 834 27.53 -0.86 12.07
N ALA A 835 26.34 -0.96 11.46
CA ALA A 835 25.18 -1.62 12.05
C ALA A 835 25.42 -3.11 12.34
N ALA A 836 26.40 -3.75 11.70
CA ALA A 836 26.72 -5.15 11.96
C ALA A 836 27.23 -5.41 13.38
N TYR A 837 27.71 -4.38 14.09
CA TYR A 837 28.20 -4.49 15.46
C TYR A 837 27.19 -4.06 16.52
N PHE A 838 26.07 -3.44 16.11
CA PHE A 838 25.11 -2.91 17.07
C PHE A 838 24.36 -4.02 17.79
N TYR A 839 24.07 -3.80 19.06
CA TYR A 839 23.25 -4.68 19.90
C TYR A 839 23.74 -6.14 19.90
N PRO A 840 25.02 -6.40 20.24
CA PRO A 840 25.59 -7.74 20.18
C PRO A 840 24.79 -8.71 21.05
N ALA A 841 24.61 -9.92 20.54
CA ALA A 841 23.76 -10.92 21.20
C ALA A 841 24.22 -11.20 22.64
N GLY A 842 23.28 -11.12 23.58
CA GLY A 842 23.54 -11.34 25.01
C GLY A 842 24.13 -10.14 25.76
N SER A 843 24.33 -8.99 25.12
CA SER A 843 24.79 -7.78 25.82
C SER A 843 23.63 -6.93 26.34
N THR A 844 23.94 -6.08 27.32
CA THR A 844 23.05 -5.03 27.80
C THR A 844 23.04 -3.88 26.81
N ALA A 845 21.98 -3.73 26.03
CA ALA A 845 21.85 -2.69 25.00
C ALA A 845 20.40 -2.25 24.85
N ASN A 846 20.11 -1.24 24.03
CA ASN A 846 18.73 -0.83 23.77
C ASN A 846 18.03 -1.81 22.80
N TRP A 847 17.57 -2.95 23.34
CA TRP A 847 16.88 -4.00 22.58
C TRP A 847 15.52 -3.55 22.00
N PHE A 848 14.90 -2.52 22.57
CA PHE A 848 13.73 -1.88 21.98
C PHE A 848 14.06 -1.28 20.60
N THR A 849 15.16 -0.54 20.51
CA THR A 849 15.61 0.04 19.23
C THR A 849 16.05 -1.04 18.26
N LYS A 850 16.81 -2.04 18.72
CA LYS A 850 17.22 -3.19 17.89
C LYS A 850 16.02 -3.81 17.16
N PHE A 851 14.93 -4.04 17.88
CA PHE A 851 13.70 -4.59 17.32
C PHE A 851 13.19 -3.73 16.15
N TRP A 852 13.07 -2.41 16.32
CA TRP A 852 12.57 -1.56 15.24
C TRP A 852 13.49 -1.51 14.01
N HIS A 853 14.81 -1.59 14.17
CA HIS A 853 15.71 -1.79 13.04
C HIS A 853 15.48 -3.14 12.35
N GLU A 854 15.20 -4.21 13.09
CA GLU A 854 14.96 -5.54 12.51
C GLU A 854 13.59 -5.68 11.83
N HIS A 855 12.68 -4.71 12.01
CA HIS A 855 11.33 -4.68 11.44
C HIS A 855 11.07 -3.52 10.45
N SER A 856 12.11 -2.74 10.08
CA SER A 856 12.03 -1.60 9.16
C SER A 856 12.87 -1.74 7.88
N TYR A 857 12.49 -1.02 6.81
CA TYR A 857 13.29 -0.92 5.56
C TYR A 857 14.74 -0.51 5.88
N ASN A 858 15.73 -1.18 5.27
CA ASN A 858 17.18 -1.00 5.53
C ASN A 858 17.63 -1.16 6.99
N GLY A 859 16.72 -1.58 7.87
CA GLY A 859 16.89 -1.37 9.29
C GLY A 859 17.11 0.08 9.69
N LEU A 860 16.38 1.01 9.07
CA LEU A 860 16.32 2.40 9.50
C LEU A 860 15.13 2.60 10.42
N ALA A 861 15.39 2.96 11.68
CA ALA A 861 14.38 3.20 12.70
C ALA A 861 14.82 4.33 13.61
N TYR A 862 13.85 5.08 14.14
CA TYR A 862 14.11 6.15 15.08
C TYR A 862 13.72 5.62 16.47
N GLY A 863 14.52 4.72 17.04
CA GLY A 863 14.18 4.06 18.31
C GLY A 863 14.60 4.83 19.55
N PHE A 864 15.53 5.78 19.41
CA PHE A 864 15.96 6.74 20.43
C PHE A 864 16.36 8.06 19.78
N SER A 865 16.53 9.13 20.54
CA SER A 865 16.68 10.52 20.06
C SER A 865 17.84 10.77 19.08
N TYR A 866 18.93 10.00 19.17
CA TYR A 866 20.12 10.15 18.34
C TYR A 866 20.38 8.94 17.42
N ASP A 867 19.32 8.24 16.99
CA ASP A 867 19.46 7.12 16.05
C ASP A 867 19.95 7.55 14.66
N ASP A 868 19.83 8.85 14.36
CA ASP A 868 20.37 9.49 13.17
C ASP A 868 21.90 9.56 13.15
N VAL A 869 22.58 9.39 14.29
CA VAL A 869 24.04 9.27 14.34
C VAL A 869 24.47 8.10 13.48
N GLY A 870 25.31 8.37 12.48
CA GLY A 870 25.71 7.36 11.51
C GLY A 870 24.57 6.95 10.58
N GLY A 871 23.49 7.72 10.48
CA GLY A 871 22.48 7.56 9.44
C GLY A 871 21.52 6.40 9.59
N HIS A 872 21.27 5.92 10.81
CA HIS A 872 20.42 4.74 11.06
C HIS A 872 18.96 5.09 11.36
N SER A 873 18.58 6.37 11.26
CA SER A 873 17.20 6.82 11.39
C SER A 873 16.44 6.77 10.05
N PRO A 874 15.09 6.71 10.05
CA PRO A 874 14.25 6.70 8.86
C PRO A 874 14.03 8.12 8.34
N SER A 875 14.99 9.02 8.54
CA SER A 875 14.88 10.42 8.15
C SER A 875 15.13 10.57 6.65
N ILE A 876 14.12 11.08 5.95
CA ILE A 876 14.18 11.35 4.51
C ILE A 876 14.35 12.84 4.30
N TYR A 877 15.22 13.20 3.34
CA TYR A 877 15.33 14.54 2.79
C TYR A 877 15.24 14.55 1.27
N THR A 878 14.45 15.48 0.72
CA THR A 878 14.50 15.86 -0.70
C THR A 878 14.33 17.39 -0.83
N PRO A 879 15.10 18.07 -1.70
CA PRO A 879 15.02 19.51 -1.88
C PRO A 879 13.74 19.99 -2.60
N ALA A 880 13.03 19.07 -3.26
CA ALA A 880 11.88 19.40 -4.11
C ALA A 880 10.77 18.36 -3.98
N PRO A 881 10.15 18.23 -2.79
CA PRO A 881 9.12 17.24 -2.54
C PRO A 881 7.88 17.48 -3.39
N LEU A 882 7.43 16.44 -4.06
CA LEU A 882 6.13 16.39 -4.74
C LEU A 882 5.06 15.85 -3.77
N SER A 883 5.33 14.71 -3.14
CA SER A 883 4.36 14.06 -2.25
C SER A 883 5.01 13.26 -1.12
N VAL A 884 4.40 13.31 0.04
CA VAL A 884 4.64 12.45 1.20
C VAL A 884 3.43 11.54 1.37
N THR A 885 3.65 10.24 1.55
CA THR A 885 2.58 9.25 1.74
C THR A 885 2.87 8.42 2.97
N TYR A 886 1.97 8.45 3.94
CA TYR A 886 1.97 7.51 5.06
C TYR A 886 0.93 6.41 4.81
N THR A 887 1.37 5.16 4.74
CA THR A 887 0.49 3.98 4.73
C THR A 887 0.39 3.42 6.14
N ILE A 888 -0.83 3.32 6.68
CA ILE A 888 -1.12 2.70 7.99
C ILE A 888 -1.30 1.19 7.79
N GLY A 889 -0.47 0.35 8.42
CA GLY A 889 -0.49 -1.11 8.25
C GLY A 889 -1.67 -1.83 8.93
N LYS A 890 -1.70 -3.16 8.73
CA LYS A 890 -2.76 -4.09 9.17
C LYS A 890 -2.82 -4.31 10.68
#